data_AF-A0A9P1EYT2-F1
#
_entry.id   AF-A0A9P1EYT2-F1
#
_cell.length_a   1.000
_cell.length_b   1.000
_cell.length_c   1.000
_cell.angle_alpha   90.00
_cell.angle_beta   90.00
_cell.angle_gamma   90.00
#
_symmetry.space_group_name_H-M   'P 1'
#
loop_
_entity.id
_entity.type
_entity.pdbx_description
1 polymer ?
#
loop_
_entity_poly.entity_id
_entity_poly.type
_entity_poly.pdbx_seq_one_letter_code
_entity_poly.pdbx_strand_id
1 'polypeptide(L)'
;MSVSRGTREIVEKHSEQEAPDKNRDWGRLNNAAAFSLFRDLHINEPLNKKHIRSDYKVFDLNNRVIFYVINTSTLSITKDGPFCLKVMNKDKKAVARFLRTEPKRSYKQTGLASLFGCCSDTEDKMEVFDDEGGLMATSVLNHDQFRGTEIAMKDPSGQLVIRVRSSRDQKESFSVVGNDNRFLGEIRQKIVSSGNSTDNYKGVACWFSPEASLDVKVLFMAAAFLIEIDYFSEMKGRQTPFHTPEADYLNPIIKTPPYHERVKNPTNNSKKIKNLSSPLESKSRTSLKSRNETLIMPQIHHTRHFDPIGSDDSSFAKKDKYEDYYKQTETVKEEVEVNGMTREQFKNAAKKVVDYLLKQDENLRTARCTPAVKPGYLKALLPAKAPQKADDVDEILEDYHKLIVPGLSHSSHPNFHSFYPGGNAFHCLLADLLGGHIGDAGFYWTSNPALTELEVIMMDWMGEMMALPKEFLLFPEGSRGGGCMQRSCSDSNFLVLVAARTDMIRRVKQHEPHLRSADILARLVAYTSSHAHSSIKKAAQIAMVRMRVLPTDENFILRGDTLHAAMVADVERGLIPFFVAATFGTSGPCSFDHLHELGPVCRENGTWLHVDAAYAGTALICPETRGLMRGIDWADSFCTTPSKLILAVCDVCCLWVRDRYKLELASIENQPDLPFKGMPTSQRVGALKIWFMIRSFGVENLQNQIRQHIKLGQVMTKKLQKDQRFEVCNKVVMGLICFRVKATNMFNKALLYRCNETGKISLASCTLQGRFSIRMCINSPRSTEEDLENTYKLICSEHDTLQPFQDRIELMNQGELEEFLLAPARASAEVSRRLPIPNPLLGNASQAHLTPVASESLDASSRTSTPGKSPNTPSTPSSRPSSMENVDRSDK
;
A
#
# COMPACT_ATOMS: atom_id res chain seq x y z
N MET A 1 -31.04 58.82 -11.08
CA MET A 1 -32.38 58.56 -10.51
C MET A 1 -33.41 58.83 -11.61
N SER A 2 -34.53 58.09 -11.62
CA SER A 2 -35.52 58.03 -12.72
C SER A 2 -35.08 57.34 -14.02
N VAL A 3 -36.08 56.82 -14.76
CA VAL A 3 -36.15 56.55 -16.23
C VAL A 3 -35.34 55.39 -16.86
N SER A 4 -36.02 54.72 -17.82
CA SER A 4 -35.56 53.83 -18.93
C SER A 4 -34.91 52.47 -18.57
N ARG A 5 -35.01 51.37 -19.35
CA ARG A 5 -34.90 51.11 -20.82
C ARG A 5 -33.52 51.47 -21.41
N GLY A 6 -32.87 50.53 -22.10
CA GLY A 6 -31.63 50.79 -22.83
C GLY A 6 -30.94 49.51 -23.32
N THR A 7 -30.94 49.28 -24.63
CA THR A 7 -30.26 48.15 -25.28
C THR A 7 -29.38 48.69 -26.40
N ARG A 8 -28.13 48.17 -26.55
CA ARG A 8 -27.11 48.61 -27.55
C ARG A 8 -26.59 50.04 -27.25
N GLU A 9 -25.45 50.52 -27.74
CA GLU A 9 -24.56 50.19 -28.89
C GLU A 9 -23.09 50.09 -28.40
N ILE A 10 -22.19 49.22 -28.91
CA ILE A 10 -21.57 49.13 -30.26
C ILE A 10 -20.59 50.28 -30.55
N VAL A 11 -19.27 49.95 -30.50
CA VAL A 11 -18.18 50.25 -31.48
C VAL A 11 -18.06 51.73 -31.97
N GLU A 12 -16.91 52.41 -31.90
CA GLU A 12 -15.69 52.07 -32.66
C GLU A 12 -14.35 52.69 -32.15
N LYS A 13 -13.26 52.04 -32.62
CA LYS A 13 -11.80 52.32 -32.73
C LYS A 13 -11.30 53.80 -32.59
N HIS A 14 -10.00 54.12 -32.38
CA HIS A 14 -8.83 53.64 -33.14
C HIS A 14 -7.45 53.89 -32.47
N SER A 15 -6.46 53.03 -32.79
CA SER A 15 -5.00 53.22 -32.99
C SER A 15 -4.27 54.47 -32.46
N GLU A 16 -3.00 54.46 -31.99
CA GLU A 16 -1.92 53.46 -31.74
C GLU A 16 -0.72 54.23 -31.10
N GLN A 17 0.52 53.75 -30.85
CA GLN A 17 1.27 52.51 -31.11
C GLN A 17 2.42 52.37 -30.07
N GLU A 18 2.90 51.15 -29.76
CA GLU A 18 4.33 50.76 -29.60
C GLU A 18 4.48 49.29 -29.14
N ALA A 19 5.69 48.72 -29.19
CA ALA A 19 5.92 47.27 -29.20
C ALA A 19 6.33 46.65 -27.84
N PRO A 20 5.87 45.42 -27.51
CA PRO A 20 6.31 44.69 -26.32
C PRO A 20 7.58 43.86 -26.59
N ASP A 21 8.54 43.88 -25.66
CA ASP A 21 9.64 42.91 -25.63
C ASP A 21 9.31 41.67 -24.78
N LYS A 22 10.02 40.58 -25.03
CA LYS A 22 9.62 39.22 -24.63
C LYS A 22 10.28 38.77 -23.32
N ASN A 23 9.53 38.09 -22.47
CA ASN A 23 9.65 36.62 -22.37
C ASN A 23 8.59 35.95 -21.48
N ARG A 24 8.04 34.84 -21.98
CA ARG A 24 7.53 33.68 -21.21
C ARG A 24 6.34 33.88 -20.25
N ASP A 25 5.28 34.54 -20.70
CA ASP A 25 3.93 34.13 -20.30
C ASP A 25 3.32 33.26 -21.42
N TRP A 26 3.38 31.93 -21.25
CA TRP A 26 2.80 30.98 -22.21
C TRP A 26 1.31 30.76 -21.91
N GLY A 27 0.54 31.81 -22.17
CA GLY A 27 -0.92 31.80 -22.05
C GLY A 27 -1.59 30.65 -22.81
N ARG A 28 -2.72 30.19 -22.29
CA ARG A 28 -3.48 29.03 -22.81
C ARG A 28 -3.74 29.16 -24.32
N LEU A 29 -3.42 28.10 -25.08
CA LEU A 29 -3.67 28.02 -26.53
C LEU A 29 -5.18 28.20 -26.83
N ASN A 30 -5.54 29.36 -27.38
CA ASN A 30 -6.93 29.74 -27.67
C ASN A 30 -7.59 28.98 -28.83
N ASN A 31 -6.84 28.13 -29.56
CA ASN A 31 -7.35 27.31 -30.67
C ASN A 31 -7.35 25.83 -30.27
N ALA A 32 -8.54 25.26 -30.06
CA ALA A 32 -8.75 23.95 -29.47
C ALA A 32 -9.66 23.06 -30.34
N ALA A 33 -9.09 22.15 -31.13
CA ALA A 33 -9.84 21.24 -31.99
C ALA A 33 -10.19 19.93 -31.27
N ALA A 34 -11.45 19.70 -30.93
CA ALA A 34 -11.88 18.46 -30.27
C ALA A 34 -12.46 17.45 -31.27
N PHE A 35 -11.81 16.29 -31.44
CA PHE A 35 -12.30 15.21 -32.29
C PHE A 35 -12.81 14.02 -31.47
N SER A 36 -13.72 13.26 -32.06
CA SER A 36 -14.13 11.93 -31.58
C SER A 36 -14.51 11.12 -32.81
N LEU A 37 -13.56 10.34 -33.33
CA LEU A 37 -13.59 9.93 -34.73
C LEU A 37 -14.45 8.68 -34.96
N PHE A 38 -14.51 7.76 -34.00
CA PHE A 38 -15.03 6.40 -34.23
C PHE A 38 -16.44 6.09 -33.68
N ARG A 39 -17.16 7.05 -33.07
CA ARG A 39 -18.44 6.82 -32.33
C ARG A 39 -19.48 5.90 -33.03
N ASP A 40 -19.53 5.88 -34.35
CA ASP A 40 -20.58 5.22 -35.14
C ASP A 40 -20.04 4.03 -35.97
N LEU A 41 -18.72 3.82 -36.00
CA LEU A 41 -18.07 2.66 -36.64
C LEU A 41 -18.14 1.45 -35.69
N HIS A 42 -19.30 0.77 -35.68
CA HIS A 42 -19.51 -0.47 -34.93
C HIS A 42 -18.67 -1.64 -35.48
N ILE A 43 -17.41 -1.74 -35.01
CA ILE A 43 -16.52 -2.87 -35.30
C ILE A 43 -16.99 -4.12 -34.53
N ASN A 44 -18.01 -4.81 -35.06
CA ASN A 44 -18.30 -6.23 -34.77
C ASN A 44 -19.32 -6.93 -35.71
N GLU A 45 -19.98 -6.25 -36.66
CA GLU A 45 -20.88 -6.91 -37.64
C GLU A 45 -20.40 -6.79 -39.11
N PRO A 46 -20.76 -7.75 -39.99
CA PRO A 46 -20.35 -7.74 -41.40
C PRO A 46 -21.09 -6.65 -42.19
N LEU A 47 -20.34 -5.63 -42.63
CA LEU A 47 -20.84 -4.46 -43.37
C LEU A 47 -21.68 -4.84 -44.60
N ASN A 48 -23.01 -4.74 -44.46
CA ASN A 48 -23.95 -5.02 -45.52
C ASN A 48 -24.00 -3.83 -46.52
N LYS A 49 -24.05 -4.11 -47.83
CA LYS A 49 -23.63 -3.18 -48.92
C LYS A 49 -24.48 -1.90 -49.10
N LYS A 50 -25.42 -1.56 -48.21
CA LYS A 50 -26.35 -0.42 -48.32
C LYS A 50 -26.02 0.83 -47.48
N HIS A 51 -24.93 0.84 -46.68
CA HIS A 51 -24.62 1.99 -45.79
C HIS A 51 -23.33 2.76 -46.10
N ILE A 52 -22.71 2.55 -47.28
CA ILE A 52 -21.44 3.18 -47.71
C ILE A 52 -21.58 4.71 -48.03
N ARG A 53 -22.61 5.41 -47.53
CA ARG A 53 -22.94 6.80 -47.93
C ARG A 53 -23.27 7.77 -46.78
N SER A 54 -23.09 7.41 -45.52
CA SER A 54 -23.50 8.24 -44.36
C SER A 54 -22.40 8.54 -43.33
N ASP A 55 -21.20 7.99 -43.46
CA ASP A 55 -20.16 8.07 -42.43
C ASP A 55 -19.32 9.36 -42.56
N TYR A 56 -19.90 10.50 -42.20
CA TYR A 56 -19.22 11.79 -42.17
C TYR A 56 -19.42 12.50 -40.82
N LYS A 57 -18.33 12.98 -40.22
CA LYS A 57 -18.39 13.92 -39.09
C LYS A 57 -17.96 15.31 -39.52
N VAL A 58 -18.69 16.31 -39.02
CA VAL A 58 -18.42 17.73 -39.21
C VAL A 58 -17.88 18.28 -37.90
N PHE A 59 -16.73 18.94 -37.93
CA PHE A 59 -16.14 19.62 -36.78
C PHE A 59 -16.00 21.10 -37.12
N ASP A 60 -16.81 21.95 -36.48
CA ASP A 60 -16.73 23.41 -36.58
C ASP A 60 -16.00 23.99 -35.38
N LEU A 61 -15.17 24.99 -35.64
CA LEU A 61 -14.19 25.58 -34.73
C LEU A 61 -14.03 27.07 -35.07
N ASN A 62 -14.96 27.89 -34.57
CA ASN A 62 -14.89 29.35 -34.59
C ASN A 62 -14.43 29.94 -35.93
N ASN A 63 -15.05 29.50 -37.04
CA ASN A 63 -14.80 29.95 -38.41
C ASN A 63 -13.37 29.68 -38.99
N ARG A 64 -12.57 28.74 -38.45
CA ARG A 64 -11.24 28.41 -39.02
C ARG A 64 -10.98 26.92 -39.24
N VAL A 65 -11.28 26.50 -40.48
CA VAL A 65 -10.96 25.21 -41.14
C VAL A 65 -11.71 23.99 -40.59
N ILE A 66 -12.72 23.55 -41.33
CA ILE A 66 -13.40 22.25 -41.17
C ILE A 66 -12.60 21.20 -41.96
N PHE A 67 -12.39 20.03 -41.34
CA PHE A 67 -11.92 18.82 -42.02
C PHE A 67 -12.95 17.69 -41.89
N TYR A 68 -13.11 16.91 -42.96
CA TYR A 68 -13.84 15.63 -42.94
C TYR A 68 -12.84 14.48 -43.08
N VAL A 69 -13.08 13.35 -42.42
CA VAL A 69 -12.26 12.14 -42.60
C VAL A 69 -13.13 10.98 -43.06
N ILE A 70 -12.69 10.28 -44.11
CA ILE A 70 -13.41 9.19 -44.75
C ILE A 70 -12.51 7.96 -44.77
N ASN A 71 -13.00 6.81 -44.27
CA ASN A 71 -12.33 5.53 -44.52
C ASN A 71 -12.52 5.13 -45.98
N THR A 72 -11.41 4.90 -46.68
CA THR A 72 -11.39 4.45 -48.08
C THR A 72 -10.87 3.01 -48.24
N SER A 73 -10.55 2.34 -47.13
CA SER A 73 -10.33 0.89 -47.12
C SER A 73 -11.67 0.14 -47.15
N THR A 74 -11.75 -0.93 -47.93
CA THR A 74 -12.88 -1.88 -47.90
C THR A 74 -12.82 -2.84 -46.71
N LEU A 75 -11.77 -2.76 -45.88
CA LEU A 75 -11.60 -3.53 -44.66
C LEU A 75 -12.06 -2.72 -43.44
N SER A 76 -12.69 -3.40 -42.48
CA SER A 76 -12.96 -2.85 -41.16
C SER A 76 -11.66 -2.43 -40.49
N ILE A 77 -11.63 -1.25 -39.88
CA ILE A 77 -10.44 -0.75 -39.17
C ILE A 77 -10.20 -1.63 -37.93
N THR A 78 -9.10 -2.37 -37.92
CA THR A 78 -8.67 -3.23 -36.82
C THR A 78 -7.19 -2.98 -36.49
N LYS A 79 -6.77 -3.38 -35.29
CA LYS A 79 -5.37 -3.30 -34.80
C LYS A 79 -4.35 -3.84 -35.82
N ASP A 80 -4.73 -4.91 -36.51
CA ASP A 80 -3.87 -5.73 -37.35
C ASP A 80 -4.22 -5.58 -38.86
N GLY A 81 -5.09 -4.63 -39.22
CA GLY A 81 -5.50 -4.36 -40.61
C GLY A 81 -4.80 -3.13 -41.22
N PRO A 82 -4.48 -3.17 -42.52
CA PRO A 82 -4.10 -1.97 -43.27
C PRO A 82 -5.32 -1.08 -43.53
N PHE A 83 -5.12 0.24 -43.52
CA PHE A 83 -6.20 1.21 -43.78
C PHE A 83 -5.71 2.42 -44.57
N CYS A 84 -6.66 3.09 -45.24
CA CYS A 84 -6.42 4.33 -45.95
C CYS A 84 -7.52 5.35 -45.60
N LEU A 85 -7.16 6.41 -44.89
CA LEU A 85 -8.04 7.53 -44.56
C LEU A 85 -7.79 8.68 -45.52
N LYS A 86 -8.84 9.32 -46.05
CA LYS A 86 -8.71 10.61 -46.72
C LYS A 86 -9.18 11.73 -45.80
N VAL A 87 -8.32 12.73 -45.62
CA VAL A 87 -8.66 14.02 -45.01
C VAL A 87 -9.09 14.96 -46.12
N MET A 88 -10.27 15.55 -45.95
CA MET A 88 -10.91 16.45 -46.90
C MET A 88 -11.09 17.82 -46.23
N ASN A 89 -10.95 18.91 -46.97
CA ASN A 89 -11.27 20.25 -46.45
C ASN A 89 -12.79 20.54 -46.51
N LYS A 90 -13.20 21.69 -45.96
CA LYS A 90 -14.60 22.21 -45.98
C LYS A 90 -15.29 22.13 -47.35
N ASP A 91 -14.53 22.26 -48.45
CA ASP A 91 -15.03 22.31 -49.83
C ASP A 91 -15.06 20.90 -50.47
N LYS A 92 -14.85 19.85 -49.66
CA LYS A 92 -14.80 18.43 -50.06
C LYS A 92 -13.74 18.10 -51.12
N LYS A 93 -12.68 18.91 -51.21
CA LYS A 93 -11.41 18.46 -51.83
C LYS A 93 -10.63 17.63 -50.83
N ALA A 94 -9.89 16.63 -51.30
CA ALA A 94 -8.84 16.03 -50.48
C ALA A 94 -7.80 17.09 -50.13
N VAL A 95 -7.12 16.92 -49.00
CA VAL A 95 -5.95 17.71 -48.59
C VAL A 95 -4.87 16.85 -47.95
N ALA A 96 -5.22 15.64 -47.50
CA ALA A 96 -4.24 14.62 -47.15
C ALA A 96 -4.82 13.20 -47.25
N ARG A 97 -3.95 12.20 -47.25
CA ARG A 97 -4.28 10.78 -47.30
C ARG A 97 -3.32 10.02 -46.39
N PHE A 98 -3.85 9.40 -45.34
CA PHE A 98 -3.07 8.62 -44.38
C PHE A 98 -3.17 7.15 -44.76
N LEU A 99 -2.04 6.51 -45.01
CA LEU A 99 -1.94 5.10 -45.39
C LEU A 99 -1.12 4.34 -44.35
N ARG A 100 -1.65 3.21 -43.88
CA ARG A 100 -0.93 2.22 -43.07
C ARG A 100 -0.93 0.91 -43.85
N THR A 101 0.24 0.51 -44.35
CA THR A 101 0.39 -0.59 -45.33
C THR A 101 0.56 -1.97 -44.69
N GLU A 102 1.24 -2.06 -43.54
CA GLU A 102 1.53 -3.35 -42.89
C GLU A 102 0.74 -3.57 -41.58
N PRO A 103 0.27 -4.80 -41.33
CA PRO A 103 -0.14 -5.26 -39.99
C PRO A 103 0.98 -5.13 -38.95
N LYS A 104 0.62 -5.00 -37.67
CA LYS A 104 1.58 -4.96 -36.55
C LYS A 104 2.44 -6.24 -36.52
N ARG A 105 3.68 -6.19 -37.00
CA ARG A 105 4.64 -7.31 -36.97
C ARG A 105 5.14 -7.56 -35.54
N SER A 106 4.29 -8.17 -34.73
CA SER A 106 4.70 -8.76 -33.46
C SER A 106 5.62 -9.96 -33.74
N TYR A 107 6.94 -9.74 -33.70
CA TYR A 107 7.89 -10.83 -33.59
C TYR A 107 7.53 -11.69 -32.36
N LYS A 108 7.08 -12.93 -32.59
CA LYS A 108 6.72 -13.88 -31.52
C LYS A 108 7.99 -14.33 -30.79
N GLN A 109 8.42 -13.53 -29.82
CA GLN A 109 9.45 -13.94 -28.87
C GLN A 109 8.87 -14.93 -27.85
N THR A 110 9.67 -15.92 -27.48
CA THR A 110 9.36 -16.84 -26.39
C THR A 110 9.44 -16.12 -25.03
N GLY A 111 8.73 -16.64 -24.02
CA GLY A 111 8.45 -15.96 -22.74
C GLY A 111 9.63 -15.62 -21.82
N LEU A 112 10.87 -15.71 -22.31
CA LEU A 112 12.07 -15.22 -21.64
C LEU A 112 12.33 -13.72 -21.91
N ALA A 113 12.03 -13.21 -23.10
CA ALA A 113 12.33 -11.81 -23.44
C ALA A 113 11.48 -10.81 -22.64
N SER A 114 10.20 -11.15 -22.42
CA SER A 114 9.27 -10.38 -21.59
C SER A 114 9.70 -10.25 -20.13
N LEU A 115 10.64 -11.08 -19.65
CA LEU A 115 11.17 -11.01 -18.28
C LEU A 115 12.30 -9.98 -18.10
N PHE A 116 12.92 -9.51 -19.18
CA PHE A 116 14.11 -8.65 -19.14
C PHE A 116 13.90 -7.22 -19.66
N GLY A 117 12.73 -6.90 -20.21
CA GLY A 117 12.40 -5.55 -20.66
C GLY A 117 13.10 -5.09 -21.96
N CYS A 118 13.87 -5.98 -22.59
CA CYS A 118 14.35 -5.78 -23.96
C CYS A 118 13.13 -5.69 -24.89
N CYS A 119 12.92 -4.53 -25.51
CA CYS A 119 11.71 -4.27 -26.27
C CYS A 119 11.68 -5.05 -27.59
N SER A 120 10.47 -5.39 -28.05
CA SER A 120 10.23 -5.63 -29.47
C SER A 120 10.04 -4.27 -30.15
N ASP A 121 11.04 -3.85 -30.92
CA ASP A 121 10.93 -2.67 -31.79
C ASP A 121 9.81 -2.92 -32.81
N THR A 122 8.64 -2.35 -32.50
CA THR A 122 7.41 -2.53 -33.26
C THR A 122 7.07 -1.22 -33.95
N GLU A 123 7.87 -0.91 -34.98
CA GLU A 123 7.68 0.27 -35.83
C GLU A 123 6.31 0.21 -36.53
N ASP A 124 5.34 0.94 -36.01
CA ASP A 124 4.06 1.15 -36.69
C ASP A 124 4.23 2.32 -37.66
N LYS A 125 4.46 2.01 -38.94
CA LYS A 125 4.72 3.00 -40.00
C LYS A 125 3.41 3.48 -40.63
N MET A 126 3.24 4.79 -40.67
CA MET A 126 2.16 5.46 -41.39
C MET A 126 2.73 6.49 -42.37
N GLU A 127 2.16 6.55 -43.56
CA GLU A 127 2.56 7.46 -44.63
C GLU A 127 1.46 8.50 -44.88
N VAL A 128 1.85 9.76 -44.94
CA VAL A 128 0.96 10.91 -45.16
C VAL A 128 1.25 11.46 -46.54
N PHE A 129 0.28 11.37 -47.44
CA PHE A 129 0.34 11.96 -48.78
C PHE A 129 -0.55 13.19 -48.86
N ASP A 130 -0.25 14.09 -49.79
CA ASP A 130 -1.08 15.25 -50.14
C ASP A 130 -2.27 14.87 -51.05
N ASP A 131 -2.95 15.87 -51.62
CA ASP A 131 -4.07 15.68 -52.54
C ASP A 131 -3.65 15.32 -53.98
N GLU A 132 -2.48 15.77 -54.45
CA GLU A 132 -1.89 15.36 -55.73
C GLU A 132 -1.32 13.92 -55.69
N GLY A 133 -0.92 13.46 -54.50
CA GLY A 133 -0.34 12.14 -54.24
C GLY A 133 1.17 12.14 -53.94
N GLY A 134 1.78 13.30 -53.76
CA GLY A 134 3.13 13.42 -53.20
C GLY A 134 3.16 12.95 -51.74
N LEU A 135 4.32 12.48 -51.28
CA LEU A 135 4.53 12.07 -49.89
C LEU A 135 4.88 13.31 -49.06
N MET A 136 4.02 13.72 -48.13
CA MET A 136 4.30 14.83 -47.21
C MET A 136 5.17 14.40 -46.04
N ALA A 137 4.87 13.23 -45.46
CA ALA A 137 5.61 12.71 -44.31
C ALA A 137 5.51 11.19 -44.14
N THR A 138 6.51 10.62 -43.50
CA THR A 138 6.47 9.29 -42.89
C THR A 138 6.49 9.42 -41.37
N SER A 139 5.67 8.63 -40.70
CA SER A 139 5.54 8.59 -39.24
C SER A 139 5.91 7.23 -38.73
N VAL A 140 6.71 7.18 -37.66
CA VAL A 140 6.97 5.96 -36.88
C VAL A 140 6.50 6.20 -35.45
N LEU A 141 5.64 5.30 -34.96
CA LEU A 141 5.21 5.23 -33.57
C LEU A 141 6.20 4.35 -32.77
N ASN A 142 6.95 4.96 -31.84
CA ASN A 142 7.83 4.25 -30.93
C ASN A 142 7.20 4.18 -29.53
N HIS A 143 7.09 2.96 -28.98
CA HIS A 143 6.46 2.69 -27.69
C HIS A 143 7.49 2.22 -26.65
N ASP A 144 8.17 3.16 -25.99
CA ASP A 144 9.13 2.88 -24.92
C ASP A 144 8.41 2.75 -23.55
N GLN A 145 8.48 1.57 -22.91
CA GLN A 145 7.83 1.33 -21.61
C GLN A 145 8.42 2.12 -20.42
N PHE A 146 9.62 2.68 -20.60
CA PHE A 146 10.32 3.49 -19.61
C PHE A 146 10.16 5.00 -19.88
N ARG A 147 10.11 5.43 -21.15
CA ARG A 147 10.04 6.85 -21.54
C ARG A 147 8.65 7.36 -21.93
N GLY A 148 7.72 6.48 -22.33
CA GLY A 148 6.40 6.85 -22.83
C GLY A 148 6.28 6.72 -24.35
N THR A 149 5.23 7.30 -24.93
CA THR A 149 4.98 7.27 -26.37
C THR A 149 5.71 8.42 -27.06
N GLU A 150 6.53 8.12 -28.08
CA GLU A 150 7.12 9.12 -28.97
C GLU A 150 6.69 8.83 -30.42
N ILE A 151 6.12 9.84 -31.09
CA ILE A 151 5.83 9.79 -32.54
C ILE A 151 6.74 10.80 -33.21
N ALA A 152 7.53 10.34 -34.20
CA ALA A 152 8.36 11.20 -35.02
C ALA A 152 7.82 11.20 -36.45
N MET A 153 7.40 12.38 -36.94
CA MET A 153 7.00 12.57 -38.34
C MET A 153 8.12 13.28 -39.10
N LYS A 154 8.60 12.63 -40.16
CA LYS A 154 9.71 13.08 -41.00
C LYS A 154 9.22 13.30 -42.43
N ASP A 155 9.77 14.29 -43.12
CA ASP A 155 9.52 14.51 -44.55
C ASP A 155 10.21 13.43 -45.43
N PRO A 156 10.07 13.45 -46.77
CA PRO A 156 10.74 12.51 -47.67
C PRO A 156 12.28 12.60 -47.67
N SER A 157 12.88 13.69 -47.18
CA SER A 157 14.34 13.79 -47.00
C SER A 157 14.83 13.10 -45.71
N GLY A 158 13.88 12.72 -44.83
CA GLY A 158 14.15 12.16 -43.51
C GLY A 158 14.32 13.20 -42.41
N GLN A 159 14.19 14.50 -42.73
CA GLN A 159 14.22 15.57 -41.74
C GLN A 159 12.95 15.52 -40.89
N LEU A 160 13.11 15.67 -39.57
CA LEU A 160 11.98 15.76 -38.64
C LEU A 160 11.14 17.01 -38.96
N VAL A 161 9.81 16.87 -38.96
CA VAL A 161 8.85 17.98 -39.15
C VAL A 161 8.14 18.27 -37.83
N ILE A 162 7.50 17.26 -37.23
CA ILE A 162 6.95 17.31 -35.87
C ILE A 162 7.33 16.08 -35.05
N ARG A 163 7.41 16.27 -33.74
CA ARG A 163 7.66 15.23 -32.73
C ARG A 163 6.62 15.35 -31.62
N VAL A 164 5.98 14.24 -31.29
CA VAL A 164 4.96 14.13 -30.25
C VAL A 164 5.50 13.29 -29.09
N ARG A 165 5.31 13.74 -27.84
CA ARG A 165 5.78 13.04 -26.63
C ARG A 165 4.74 13.10 -25.50
N SER A 166 4.41 11.96 -24.91
CA SER A 166 3.77 11.90 -23.57
C SER A 166 4.83 11.74 -22.47
N SER A 167 4.52 12.14 -21.23
CA SER A 167 5.29 11.67 -20.06
C SER A 167 4.71 10.36 -19.54
N ARG A 168 5.52 9.59 -18.80
CA ARG A 168 5.13 8.26 -18.26
C ARG A 168 3.87 8.30 -17.39
N ASP A 169 3.70 9.41 -16.67
CA ASP A 169 2.61 9.61 -15.71
C ASP A 169 1.38 10.32 -16.32
N GLN A 170 1.47 10.80 -17.57
CA GLN A 170 0.39 11.51 -18.27
C GLN A 170 0.04 10.82 -19.60
N LYS A 171 -0.42 9.56 -19.55
CA LYS A 171 -0.92 8.80 -20.73
C LYS A 171 -2.05 9.48 -21.52
N GLU A 172 -2.69 10.53 -20.98
CA GLU A 172 -3.80 11.24 -21.62
C GLU A 172 -3.39 12.63 -22.19
N SER A 173 -2.11 13.02 -22.13
CA SER A 173 -1.57 14.27 -22.68
C SER A 173 -0.25 14.02 -23.44
N PHE A 174 -0.11 14.69 -24.58
CA PHE A 174 1.02 14.56 -25.49
C PHE A 174 1.43 15.94 -26.00
N SER A 175 2.65 16.40 -25.67
CA SER A 175 3.20 17.65 -26.20
C SER A 175 3.71 17.47 -27.63
N VAL A 176 3.45 18.43 -28.50
CA VAL A 176 3.92 18.44 -29.90
C VAL A 176 4.92 19.58 -30.11
N VAL A 177 6.11 19.23 -30.58
CA VAL A 177 7.20 20.18 -30.87
C VAL A 177 7.63 20.11 -32.33
N GLY A 178 8.14 21.23 -32.85
CA GLY A 178 8.72 21.34 -34.18
C GLY A 178 10.13 20.76 -34.27
N ASN A 179 10.72 20.90 -35.46
CA ASN A 179 12.09 20.46 -35.75
C ASN A 179 13.16 21.27 -35.00
N ASP A 180 12.84 22.51 -34.64
CA ASP A 180 13.57 23.43 -33.76
C ASP A 180 13.34 23.15 -32.25
N ASN A 181 12.51 22.16 -31.91
CA ASN A 181 11.95 21.89 -30.58
C ASN A 181 11.05 23.02 -30.02
N ARG A 182 10.60 23.99 -30.82
CA ARG A 182 9.57 24.96 -30.39
C ARG A 182 8.26 24.22 -30.16
N PHE A 183 7.55 24.57 -29.08
CA PHE A 183 6.24 24.02 -28.79
C PHE A 183 5.22 24.50 -29.84
N LEU A 184 4.62 23.56 -30.57
CA LEU A 184 3.63 23.84 -31.61
C LEU A 184 2.20 23.60 -31.13
N GLY A 185 2.01 22.80 -30.08
CA GLY A 185 0.70 22.44 -29.57
C GLY A 185 0.69 21.19 -28.69
N GLU A 186 -0.50 20.71 -28.39
CA GLU A 186 -0.74 19.58 -27.50
C GLU A 186 -1.87 18.69 -28.04
N ILE A 187 -1.77 17.39 -27.84
CA ILE A 187 -2.84 16.43 -28.11
C ILE A 187 -3.27 15.83 -26.77
N ARG A 188 -4.56 15.78 -26.46
CA ARG A 188 -5.09 15.14 -25.23
C ARG A 188 -6.20 14.15 -25.55
N GLN A 189 -6.22 13.04 -24.82
CA GLN A 189 -7.41 12.20 -24.74
C GLN A 189 -8.41 12.88 -23.79
N LYS A 190 -9.70 12.85 -24.14
CA LYS A 190 -10.77 13.41 -23.31
C LYS A 190 -11.98 12.48 -23.30
N ILE A 191 -12.57 12.27 -22.13
CA ILE A 191 -13.89 11.63 -22.01
C ILE A 191 -14.94 12.63 -22.50
N VAL A 192 -15.64 12.27 -23.58
CA VAL A 192 -16.79 12.98 -24.12
C VAL A 192 -18.04 12.23 -23.65
N SER A 193 -18.55 12.63 -22.48
CA SER A 193 -19.82 12.10 -21.98
C SER A 193 -20.96 12.46 -22.94
N SER A 194 -21.64 11.43 -23.44
CA SER A 194 -22.93 11.56 -24.10
C SER A 194 -23.96 11.83 -22.99
N GLY A 195 -24.35 13.09 -22.79
CA GLY A 195 -25.04 13.57 -21.57
C GLY A 195 -26.42 13.01 -21.23
N ASN A 196 -26.85 11.90 -21.85
CA ASN A 196 -28.06 11.15 -21.54
C ASN A 196 -27.90 9.61 -21.74
N SER A 197 -26.68 9.08 -21.84
CA SER A 197 -26.44 7.62 -21.80
C SER A 197 -25.29 7.24 -20.86
N THR A 198 -25.24 5.98 -20.44
CA THR A 198 -24.18 5.42 -19.57
C THR A 198 -22.81 5.29 -20.27
N ASP A 199 -22.75 5.58 -21.57
CA ASP A 199 -21.57 5.33 -22.42
C ASP A 199 -20.61 6.53 -22.38
N ASN A 200 -19.56 6.39 -21.59
CA ASN A 200 -18.46 7.34 -21.54
C ASN A 200 -17.46 7.06 -22.69
N TYR A 201 -17.70 7.69 -23.84
CA TYR A 201 -16.76 7.64 -24.96
C TYR A 201 -15.49 8.45 -24.66
N LYS A 202 -14.33 7.94 -25.07
CA LYS A 202 -13.11 8.77 -25.20
C LYS A 202 -12.92 9.18 -26.66
N GLY A 203 -12.36 10.37 -26.85
CA GLY A 203 -11.90 10.89 -28.14
C GLY A 203 -10.61 11.70 -27.96
N VAL A 204 -9.99 12.10 -29.06
CA VAL A 204 -8.71 12.82 -29.06
C VAL A 204 -8.90 14.26 -29.54
N ALA A 205 -8.40 15.21 -28.76
CA ALA A 205 -8.44 16.64 -29.07
C ALA A 205 -7.02 17.17 -29.33
N CYS A 206 -6.88 18.09 -30.27
CA CYS A 206 -5.62 18.73 -30.69
C CYS A 206 -5.72 20.25 -30.47
N TRP A 207 -4.82 20.80 -29.68
CA TRP A 207 -4.58 22.24 -29.56
C TRP A 207 -3.34 22.57 -30.37
N PHE A 208 -3.38 23.59 -31.23
CA PHE A 208 -2.24 23.97 -32.06
C PHE A 208 -2.08 25.49 -32.13
N SER A 209 -0.84 25.94 -32.34
CA SER A 209 -0.52 27.36 -32.54
C SER A 209 -1.37 27.94 -33.69
N PRO A 210 -1.89 29.18 -33.57
CA PRO A 210 -2.52 29.89 -34.68
C PRO A 210 -1.63 29.90 -35.93
N GLU A 211 -0.32 30.08 -35.72
CA GLU A 211 0.75 30.25 -36.71
C GLU A 211 1.10 28.99 -37.51
N ALA A 212 0.68 27.79 -37.06
CA ALA A 212 1.04 26.53 -37.72
C ALA A 212 0.51 26.47 -39.17
N SER A 213 1.28 25.92 -40.11
CA SER A 213 0.83 25.75 -41.50
C SER A 213 -0.33 24.74 -41.61
N LEU A 214 -0.95 24.67 -42.79
CA LEU A 214 -1.99 23.67 -43.05
C LEU A 214 -1.44 22.24 -42.92
N ASP A 215 -0.21 22.03 -43.40
CA ASP A 215 0.52 20.77 -43.41
C ASP A 215 0.83 20.33 -41.98
N VAL A 216 1.32 21.23 -41.13
CA VAL A 216 1.53 20.95 -39.69
C VAL A 216 0.20 20.58 -39.03
N LYS A 217 -0.91 21.27 -39.35
CA LYS A 217 -2.24 20.94 -38.82
C LYS A 217 -2.74 19.56 -39.31
N VAL A 218 -2.41 19.16 -40.54
CA VAL A 218 -2.64 17.80 -41.06
C VAL A 218 -1.83 16.76 -40.28
N LEU A 219 -0.54 17.01 -40.00
CA LEU A 219 0.32 16.10 -39.24
C LEU A 219 -0.14 15.95 -37.78
N PHE A 220 -0.68 17.00 -37.15
CA PHE A 220 -1.32 16.91 -35.83
C PHE A 220 -2.50 15.93 -35.83
N MET A 221 -3.39 16.00 -36.82
CA MET A 221 -4.50 15.04 -36.96
C MET A 221 -3.97 13.63 -37.19
N ALA A 222 -2.97 13.46 -38.07
CA ALA A 222 -2.33 12.18 -38.34
C ALA A 222 -1.76 11.53 -37.06
N ALA A 223 -1.13 12.32 -36.18
CA ALA A 223 -0.62 11.84 -34.89
C ALA A 223 -1.74 11.44 -33.92
N ALA A 224 -2.83 12.22 -33.89
CA ALA A 224 -4.02 11.89 -33.09
C ALA A 224 -4.67 10.57 -33.51
N PHE A 225 -4.71 10.25 -34.81
CA PHE A 225 -5.17 8.95 -35.30
C PHE A 225 -4.34 7.78 -34.76
N LEU A 226 -3.01 7.88 -34.78
CA LEU A 226 -2.13 6.84 -34.22
C LEU A 226 -2.37 6.65 -32.72
N ILE A 227 -2.54 7.75 -31.97
CA ILE A 227 -2.82 7.73 -30.53
C ILE A 227 -4.18 7.08 -30.23
N GLU A 228 -5.23 7.39 -31.01
CA GLU A 228 -6.57 6.81 -30.81
C GLU A 228 -6.58 5.30 -31.16
N ILE A 229 -5.91 4.91 -32.25
CA ILE A 229 -5.83 3.51 -32.71
C ILE A 229 -5.05 2.64 -31.70
N ASP A 230 -3.89 3.09 -31.21
CA ASP A 230 -3.12 2.28 -30.25
C ASP A 230 -3.83 2.16 -28.90
N TYR A 231 -4.62 3.17 -28.50
CA TYR A 231 -5.46 3.13 -27.29
C TYR A 231 -6.60 2.10 -27.39
N PHE A 232 -7.32 2.04 -28.52
CA PHE A 232 -8.27 0.95 -28.79
C PHE A 232 -7.58 -0.43 -28.79
N SER A 233 -6.28 -0.46 -29.13
CA SER A 233 -5.42 -1.65 -29.11
C SER A 233 -5.01 -2.10 -27.70
N GLU A 234 -4.88 -1.20 -26.71
CA GLU A 234 -4.81 -1.56 -25.28
C GLU A 234 -6.16 -2.07 -24.76
N MET A 235 -7.26 -1.39 -25.11
CA MET A 235 -8.61 -1.73 -24.63
C MET A 235 -9.04 -3.16 -24.96
N LYS A 236 -8.92 -3.60 -26.23
CA LYS A 236 -9.23 -5.00 -26.59
C LYS A 236 -8.25 -6.02 -25.96
N GLY A 237 -7.03 -5.60 -25.61
CA GLY A 237 -6.09 -6.43 -24.82
C GLY A 237 -6.47 -6.59 -23.35
N ARG A 238 -7.32 -5.70 -22.80
CA ARG A 238 -7.90 -5.80 -21.46
C ARG A 238 -9.33 -6.37 -21.46
N GLN A 239 -9.95 -6.51 -22.62
CA GLN A 239 -11.14 -7.34 -22.82
C GLN A 239 -10.75 -8.80 -23.09
N THR A 240 -10.10 -9.43 -22.10
CA THR A 240 -10.45 -10.82 -21.83
C THR A 240 -11.95 -10.88 -21.57
N PRO A 241 -12.70 -11.86 -22.10
CA PRO A 241 -14.09 -12.04 -21.68
C PRO A 241 -14.12 -12.21 -20.16
N PHE A 242 -15.02 -11.50 -19.48
CA PHE A 242 -15.31 -11.79 -18.09
C PHE A 242 -15.96 -13.18 -18.03
N HIS A 243 -15.17 -14.20 -17.73
CA HIS A 243 -15.72 -15.47 -17.27
C HIS A 243 -16.39 -15.23 -15.92
N THR A 244 -17.71 -15.02 -15.96
CA THR A 244 -18.59 -15.14 -14.81
C THR A 244 -18.43 -16.54 -14.23
N PRO A 245 -18.14 -16.72 -12.93
CA PRO A 245 -17.95 -18.03 -12.30
C PRO A 245 -19.27 -18.79 -12.06
N GLU A 246 -20.20 -18.69 -13.02
CA GLU A 246 -21.57 -19.20 -12.98
C GLU A 246 -21.87 -20.09 -14.21
N ALA A 247 -20.84 -20.47 -14.98
CA ALA A 247 -20.95 -21.18 -16.26
C ALA A 247 -20.40 -22.63 -16.26
N ASP A 248 -19.76 -23.08 -15.17
CA ASP A 248 -19.17 -24.44 -15.05
C ASP A 248 -20.08 -25.47 -14.34
N TYR A 249 -21.36 -25.14 -14.13
CA TYR A 249 -22.37 -26.06 -13.60
C TYR A 249 -23.53 -26.23 -14.58
N LEU A 250 -23.90 -27.49 -14.84
CA LEU A 250 -24.85 -27.97 -15.88
C LEU A 250 -24.23 -27.88 -17.30
N ASN A 251 -24.12 -28.94 -18.11
CA ASN A 251 -24.81 -30.24 -18.12
C ASN A 251 -23.88 -31.41 -18.55
N PRO A 252 -24.31 -32.70 -18.45
CA PRO A 252 -23.38 -33.84 -18.30
C PRO A 252 -23.46 -34.88 -19.45
N ILE A 253 -22.88 -36.08 -19.20
CA ILE A 253 -23.11 -37.41 -19.79
C ILE A 253 -21.93 -38.04 -20.59
N ILE A 254 -21.19 -38.89 -19.87
CA ILE A 254 -20.69 -40.24 -20.23
C ILE A 254 -19.88 -40.43 -21.53
N LYS A 255 -18.63 -40.92 -21.36
CA LYS A 255 -18.13 -42.11 -22.09
C LYS A 255 -16.95 -42.79 -21.38
N THR A 256 -17.23 -43.92 -20.72
CA THR A 256 -16.24 -44.85 -20.15
C THR A 256 -16.26 -46.17 -20.93
N PRO A 257 -15.10 -46.72 -21.34
CA PRO A 257 -14.96 -48.14 -21.68
C PRO A 257 -14.89 -49.00 -20.39
N PRO A 258 -15.07 -50.34 -20.48
CA PRO A 258 -15.71 -51.09 -19.40
C PRO A 258 -14.77 -51.90 -18.48
N TYR A 259 -15.32 -52.33 -17.34
CA TYR A 259 -14.94 -53.57 -16.65
C TYR A 259 -16.20 -54.33 -16.18
N HIS A 260 -16.12 -55.65 -16.04
CA HIS A 260 -17.30 -56.53 -15.98
C HIS A 260 -17.93 -56.74 -14.59
N GLU A 261 -19.26 -56.89 -14.60
CA GLU A 261 -20.10 -57.82 -13.82
C GLU A 261 -19.72 -58.23 -12.38
N ARG A 262 -20.67 -58.04 -11.46
CA ARG A 262 -21.61 -59.12 -11.06
C ARG A 262 -22.85 -58.57 -10.35
N VAL A 263 -23.89 -59.41 -10.21
CA VAL A 263 -25.29 -58.98 -9.95
C VAL A 263 -25.93 -59.78 -8.81
N LYS A 264 -26.69 -59.12 -7.91
CA LYS A 264 -28.07 -59.52 -7.49
C LYS A 264 -28.74 -58.57 -6.46
N ASN A 265 -29.97 -58.15 -6.80
CA ASN A 265 -31.05 -57.63 -5.95
C ASN A 265 -31.84 -58.82 -5.31
N PRO A 266 -32.94 -58.68 -4.50
CA PRO A 266 -33.79 -57.51 -4.14
C PRO A 266 -33.93 -57.31 -2.59
N THR A 267 -34.90 -56.66 -1.92
CA THR A 267 -36.30 -56.23 -2.23
C THR A 267 -36.82 -55.09 -1.31
N ASN A 268 -37.92 -54.44 -1.69
CA ASN A 268 -38.70 -53.49 -0.86
C ASN A 268 -39.48 -54.16 0.30
N ASN A 269 -39.89 -53.41 1.34
CA ASN A 269 -41.33 -53.07 1.56
C ASN A 269 -41.68 -52.19 2.81
N SER A 270 -42.24 -51.01 2.51
CA SER A 270 -43.40 -50.30 3.11
C SER A 270 -44.03 -50.60 4.51
N LYS A 271 -44.54 -49.51 5.14
CA LYS A 271 -45.76 -49.33 6.01
C LYS A 271 -45.61 -49.05 7.52
N LYS A 272 -45.88 -47.78 7.90
CA LYS A 272 -46.99 -47.30 8.76
C LYS A 272 -47.57 -48.25 9.85
N ILE A 273 -47.60 -47.85 11.13
CA ILE A 273 -48.80 -47.63 12.01
C ILE A 273 -48.42 -47.21 13.47
N LYS A 274 -49.44 -46.85 14.28
CA LYS A 274 -49.49 -45.99 15.48
C LYS A 274 -49.45 -46.67 16.88
N ASN A 275 -49.00 -45.89 17.88
CA ASN A 275 -49.54 -45.68 19.27
C ASN A 275 -49.48 -46.76 20.39
N LEU A 276 -49.53 -46.23 21.64
CA LEU A 276 -49.85 -46.84 22.98
C LEU A 276 -48.73 -47.72 23.61
N SER A 277 -48.54 -47.79 24.94
CA SER A 277 -49.06 -47.02 26.11
C SER A 277 -48.20 -47.23 27.38
N SER A 278 -48.37 -46.38 28.41
CA SER A 278 -47.88 -46.50 29.81
C SER A 278 -48.81 -47.43 30.66
N PRO A 279 -48.70 -47.65 32.02
CA PRO A 279 -47.91 -46.93 33.07
C PRO A 279 -47.43 -47.73 34.35
N LEU A 280 -46.93 -46.99 35.38
CA LEU A 280 -46.96 -47.19 36.86
C LEU A 280 -46.12 -48.29 37.64
N GLU A 281 -45.35 -47.79 38.65
CA GLU A 281 -45.18 -48.22 40.09
C GLU A 281 -44.87 -49.68 40.56
N SER A 282 -44.27 -49.97 41.75
CA SER A 282 -43.46 -49.22 42.76
C SER A 282 -42.75 -50.16 43.78
N LYS A 283 -41.74 -49.65 44.54
CA LYS A 283 -41.15 -50.17 45.83
C LYS A 283 -40.40 -51.55 45.79
N SER A 284 -39.41 -51.88 46.65
CA SER A 284 -38.50 -51.12 47.54
C SER A 284 -37.33 -51.98 48.10
N ARG A 285 -36.28 -51.33 48.68
CA ARG A 285 -35.25 -51.81 49.65
C ARG A 285 -34.00 -52.64 49.20
N THR A 286 -32.84 -51.96 49.27
CA THR A 286 -31.50 -52.40 49.79
C THR A 286 -30.85 -53.69 49.25
N SER A 287 -29.69 -53.63 48.58
CA SER A 287 -28.38 -53.34 49.22
C SER A 287 -27.18 -53.40 48.22
N LEU A 288 -25.97 -53.03 48.70
CA LEU A 288 -24.62 -53.25 48.12
C LEU A 288 -24.19 -52.56 46.80
N LYS A 289 -23.10 -51.78 46.93
CA LYS A 289 -22.01 -51.47 45.98
C LYS A 289 -22.34 -50.84 44.61
N SER A 290 -21.82 -49.63 44.43
CA SER A 290 -21.73 -48.91 43.16
C SER A 290 -20.89 -49.65 42.11
N ARG A 291 -21.45 -49.80 40.90
CA ARG A 291 -20.71 -50.00 39.65
C ARG A 291 -21.31 -49.12 38.57
N ASN A 292 -20.48 -48.30 37.92
CA ASN A 292 -20.78 -47.81 36.58
C ASN A 292 -20.40 -48.93 35.62
N GLU A 293 -21.28 -49.31 34.69
CA GLU A 293 -20.92 -50.22 33.60
C GLU A 293 -20.68 -49.43 32.31
N THR A 294 -19.44 -49.53 31.83
CA THR A 294 -18.93 -48.82 30.65
C THR A 294 -19.32 -49.57 29.38
N LEU A 295 -19.93 -48.88 28.41
CA LEU A 295 -20.14 -49.43 27.07
C LEU A 295 -19.02 -48.96 26.12
N ILE A 296 -18.32 -49.94 25.56
CA ILE A 296 -16.99 -49.86 24.96
C ILE A 296 -17.00 -49.11 23.62
N MET A 297 -16.00 -48.25 23.40
CA MET A 297 -15.50 -47.85 22.08
C MET A 297 -14.02 -48.25 21.93
N PRO A 298 -13.52 -48.50 20.70
CA PRO A 298 -12.22 -49.13 20.47
C PRO A 298 -11.03 -48.23 20.84
N GLN A 299 -9.95 -48.87 21.30
CA GLN A 299 -8.70 -48.19 21.66
C GLN A 299 -7.92 -47.74 20.42
N ILE A 300 -7.43 -46.50 20.46
CA ILE A 300 -6.31 -46.02 19.65
C ILE A 300 -5.20 -45.63 20.64
N HIS A 301 -3.98 -46.12 20.41
CA HIS A 301 -2.89 -45.96 21.37
C HIS A 301 -2.32 -44.54 21.38
N HIS A 302 -2.49 -43.83 22.49
CA HIS A 302 -1.67 -42.66 22.84
C HIS A 302 -0.69 -43.00 23.97
N THR A 303 0.58 -42.67 23.77
CA THR A 303 1.60 -42.30 24.77
C THR A 303 2.90 -41.98 23.99
N ARG A 304 3.81 -41.11 24.44
CA ARG A 304 4.03 -40.57 25.80
C ARG A 304 4.10 -39.03 25.81
N HIS A 305 3.79 -38.46 26.97
CA HIS A 305 4.18 -37.10 27.35
C HIS A 305 5.68 -37.04 27.73
N PHE A 306 6.25 -35.84 27.68
CA PHE A 306 7.38 -35.44 28.53
C PHE A 306 6.87 -35.06 29.92
N ASP A 307 7.61 -35.41 30.98
CA ASP A 307 8.05 -34.49 32.06
C ASP A 307 8.96 -35.22 33.09
N PRO A 308 9.75 -34.52 33.95
CA PRO A 308 11.18 -34.86 34.05
C PRO A 308 11.77 -34.99 35.48
N ILE A 309 13.10 -35.19 35.52
CA ILE A 309 14.05 -35.13 36.66
C ILE A 309 14.07 -36.38 37.57
N GLY A 310 15.28 -36.95 37.78
CA GLY A 310 15.52 -38.00 38.80
C GLY A 310 16.82 -38.80 38.63
N SER A 311 17.79 -38.52 39.50
CA SER A 311 19.01 -39.29 39.88
C SER A 311 19.23 -40.74 39.38
N ASP A 312 20.42 -40.95 38.81
CA ASP A 312 21.47 -41.92 39.21
C ASP A 312 21.29 -43.46 39.23
N ASP A 313 22.46 -44.10 39.18
CA ASP A 313 22.83 -45.46 39.58
C ASP A 313 22.22 -46.72 38.90
N SER A 314 22.95 -47.10 37.84
CA SER A 314 23.80 -48.31 37.85
C SER A 314 23.26 -49.63 37.28
N SER A 315 24.17 -50.27 36.52
CA SER A 315 24.30 -51.70 36.27
C SER A 315 23.07 -52.63 36.31
N PHE A 316 22.81 -53.29 35.19
CA PHE A 316 23.30 -54.67 35.07
C PHE A 316 23.62 -55.04 33.62
N ALA A 317 24.81 -55.62 33.39
CA ALA A 317 25.27 -56.01 32.06
C ALA A 317 25.17 -57.52 31.85
N LYS A 318 24.86 -57.93 30.61
CA LYS A 318 25.50 -59.08 29.97
C LYS A 318 25.43 -58.97 28.45
N LYS A 319 26.55 -59.28 27.80
CA LYS A 319 26.67 -59.43 26.35
C LYS A 319 26.02 -60.74 25.92
N ASP A 320 25.55 -60.84 24.68
CA ASP A 320 26.13 -61.84 23.79
C ASP A 320 26.09 -61.43 22.30
N LYS A 321 26.99 -62.05 21.54
CA LYS A 321 27.48 -61.72 20.18
C LYS A 321 26.41 -61.36 19.12
N TYR A 322 26.66 -60.26 18.39
CA TYR A 322 26.35 -60.11 16.96
C TYR A 322 27.21 -58.98 16.30
N GLU A 323 28.54 -59.07 16.43
CA GLU A 323 29.48 -58.35 15.55
C GLU A 323 29.93 -59.23 14.37
N ASP A 324 30.64 -58.61 13.40
CA ASP A 324 31.42 -59.22 12.29
C ASP A 324 30.79 -59.39 10.90
N TYR A 325 29.69 -58.69 10.53
CA TYR A 325 29.24 -58.65 9.11
C TYR A 325 29.02 -57.28 8.44
N TYR A 326 29.19 -56.16 9.15
CA TYR A 326 29.18 -54.82 8.54
C TYR A 326 30.31 -53.91 9.07
N LYS A 327 31.54 -54.20 8.63
CA LYS A 327 32.67 -53.25 8.67
C LYS A 327 32.99 -52.80 7.24
N GLN A 328 32.10 -51.99 6.67
CA GLN A 328 32.32 -51.28 5.41
C GLN A 328 32.11 -49.79 5.62
N THR A 329 33.23 -49.07 5.78
CA THR A 329 33.36 -47.62 5.56
C THR A 329 32.15 -46.76 5.92
N GLU A 330 31.99 -46.44 7.21
CA GLU A 330 31.19 -45.29 7.65
C GLU A 330 31.86 -44.00 7.15
N THR A 331 31.61 -43.68 5.88
CA THR A 331 31.61 -42.28 5.44
C THR A 331 30.47 -41.62 6.20
N VAL A 332 30.82 -40.69 7.10
CA VAL A 332 29.84 -39.84 7.77
C VAL A 332 29.18 -38.97 6.70
N LYS A 333 28.13 -39.50 6.09
CA LYS A 333 27.12 -38.67 5.45
C LYS A 333 26.51 -37.87 6.58
N GLU A 334 26.79 -36.57 6.58
CA GLU A 334 25.99 -35.65 7.38
C GLU A 334 24.53 -35.88 7.00
N GLU A 335 23.71 -36.33 7.96
CA GLU A 335 22.28 -36.33 7.77
C GLU A 335 21.85 -34.87 7.67
N VAL A 336 21.62 -34.43 6.42
CA VAL A 336 20.81 -33.26 6.14
C VAL A 336 19.43 -33.57 6.73
N GLU A 337 19.20 -33.12 7.97
CA GLU A 337 17.91 -33.18 8.65
C GLU A 337 16.86 -32.71 7.63
N VAL A 338 15.70 -33.38 7.54
CA VAL A 338 14.74 -33.21 6.42
C VAL A 338 14.26 -31.75 6.22
N ASN A 339 14.54 -30.88 7.19
CA ASN A 339 14.28 -29.44 7.21
C ASN A 339 15.46 -28.57 6.72
N GLY A 340 16.51 -29.15 6.15
CA GLY A 340 17.64 -28.49 5.48
C GLY A 340 18.81 -28.05 6.38
N MET A 341 18.54 -27.54 7.59
CA MET A 341 19.55 -27.12 8.57
C MET A 341 19.47 -27.97 9.83
N THR A 342 20.61 -28.38 10.39
CA THR A 342 20.64 -29.18 11.62
C THR A 342 20.41 -28.35 12.88
N ARG A 343 19.95 -28.97 13.96
CA ARG A 343 19.69 -28.29 15.26
C ARG A 343 20.88 -27.47 15.79
N GLU A 344 22.11 -27.95 15.64
CA GLU A 344 23.29 -27.24 16.13
C GLU A 344 23.71 -26.10 15.19
N GLN A 345 23.52 -26.25 13.88
CA GLN A 345 23.65 -25.15 12.92
C GLN A 345 22.63 -24.04 13.24
N PHE A 346 21.35 -24.39 13.44
CA PHE A 346 20.31 -23.44 13.84
C PHE A 346 20.64 -22.72 15.16
N LYS A 347 21.06 -23.47 16.19
CA LYS A 347 21.46 -22.93 17.49
C LYS A 347 22.60 -21.91 17.41
N ASN A 348 23.53 -22.08 16.48
CA ASN A 348 24.65 -21.14 16.31
C ASN A 348 24.32 -19.99 15.32
N ALA A 349 23.52 -20.23 14.29
CA ALA A 349 22.94 -19.19 13.45
C ALA A 349 22.05 -18.23 14.26
N ALA A 350 21.18 -18.75 15.12
CA ALA A 350 20.29 -17.95 15.97
C ALA A 350 21.06 -17.03 16.94
N LYS A 351 22.19 -17.50 17.51
CA LYS A 351 23.09 -16.64 18.31
C LYS A 351 23.65 -15.50 17.47
N LYS A 352 24.23 -15.79 16.30
CA LYS A 352 24.79 -14.78 15.39
C LYS A 352 23.75 -13.71 15.02
N VAL A 353 22.49 -14.12 14.75
CA VAL A 353 21.37 -13.21 14.49
C VAL A 353 21.06 -12.33 15.71
N VAL A 354 20.98 -12.90 16.93
CA VAL A 354 20.73 -12.12 18.16
C VAL A 354 21.87 -11.15 18.45
N ASP A 355 23.12 -11.59 18.36
CA ASP A 355 24.31 -10.75 18.58
C ASP A 355 24.38 -9.60 17.56
N TYR A 356 24.00 -9.87 16.30
CA TYR A 356 23.89 -8.84 15.26
C TYR A 356 22.78 -7.83 15.57
N LEU A 357 21.58 -8.29 15.96
CA LEU A 357 20.45 -7.43 16.29
C LEU A 357 20.74 -6.50 17.48
N LEU A 358 21.41 -7.00 18.52
CA LEU A 358 21.82 -6.18 19.68
C LEU A 358 22.78 -5.07 19.26
N LYS A 359 23.83 -5.40 18.49
CA LYS A 359 24.81 -4.41 18.00
C LYS A 359 24.23 -3.40 17.00
N GLN A 360 23.23 -3.80 16.20
CA GLN A 360 22.47 -2.86 15.37
C GLN A 360 21.66 -1.88 16.23
N ASP A 361 21.10 -2.34 17.35
CA ASP A 361 20.28 -1.51 18.23
C ASP A 361 21.11 -0.52 19.07
N GLU A 362 22.33 -0.89 19.45
CA GLU A 362 23.34 0.01 20.04
C GLU A 362 23.69 1.19 19.10
N ASN A 363 23.93 0.89 17.83
CA ASN A 363 24.35 1.87 16.81
C ASN A 363 23.17 2.66 16.22
N LEU A 364 21.93 2.47 16.69
CA LEU A 364 20.76 3.01 16.03
C LEU A 364 20.72 4.55 15.99
N ARG A 365 21.28 5.26 16.99
CA ARG A 365 21.33 6.74 17.01
C ARG A 365 22.35 7.35 16.05
N THR A 366 23.33 6.58 15.56
CA THR A 366 24.34 7.03 14.59
C THR A 366 24.02 6.58 13.16
N ALA A 367 23.07 5.65 13.00
CA ALA A 367 22.52 5.24 11.72
C ALA A 367 21.71 6.38 11.04
N ARG A 368 21.49 6.26 9.72
CA ARG A 368 20.63 7.18 8.97
C ARG A 368 19.16 6.80 9.19
N CYS A 369 18.33 7.75 9.61
CA CYS A 369 16.93 7.54 9.98
C CYS A 369 16.04 7.14 8.79
N THR A 370 16.32 7.70 7.59
CA THR A 370 15.64 7.42 6.32
C THR A 370 16.63 6.96 5.25
N PRO A 371 16.29 5.98 4.40
CA PRO A 371 17.25 5.41 3.45
C PRO A 371 17.54 6.37 2.28
N ALA A 372 18.79 6.40 1.81
CA ALA A 372 19.24 7.27 0.71
C ALA A 372 19.11 6.61 -0.68
N VAL A 373 18.01 5.88 -0.92
CA VAL A 373 17.82 5.01 -2.09
C VAL A 373 16.63 5.43 -2.95
N LYS A 374 16.61 4.98 -4.21
CA LYS A 374 15.48 5.18 -5.14
C LYS A 374 14.70 3.88 -5.35
N PRO A 375 13.40 3.94 -5.71
CA PRO A 375 12.61 2.74 -6.03
C PRO A 375 13.32 1.86 -7.06
N GLY A 376 13.45 0.57 -6.75
CA GLY A 376 14.12 -0.43 -7.60
C GLY A 376 15.61 -0.66 -7.32
N TYR A 377 16.28 0.10 -6.44
CA TYR A 377 17.74 -0.01 -6.21
C TYR A 377 18.24 -1.45 -6.00
N LEU A 378 17.54 -2.22 -5.16
CA LEU A 378 17.94 -3.57 -4.74
C LEU A 378 17.96 -4.59 -5.90
N LYS A 379 17.19 -4.36 -6.96
CA LYS A 379 17.11 -5.24 -8.14
C LYS A 379 18.42 -5.30 -8.93
N ALA A 380 19.28 -4.30 -8.79
CA ALA A 380 20.61 -4.25 -9.41
C ALA A 380 21.75 -4.73 -8.47
N LEU A 381 21.42 -5.06 -7.21
CA LEU A 381 22.38 -5.52 -6.20
C LEU A 381 22.28 -7.03 -5.95
N LEU A 382 21.07 -7.59 -6.01
CA LEU A 382 20.84 -9.03 -5.82
C LEU A 382 21.08 -9.85 -7.10
N PRO A 383 21.45 -11.14 -6.99
CA PRO A 383 21.54 -12.06 -8.12
C PRO A 383 20.27 -12.11 -8.97
N ALA A 384 20.44 -12.25 -10.29
CA ALA A 384 19.32 -12.24 -11.26
C ALA A 384 18.41 -13.50 -11.18
N LYS A 385 18.83 -14.55 -10.46
CA LYS A 385 18.14 -15.81 -10.22
C LYS A 385 18.41 -16.29 -8.80
N ALA A 386 17.51 -17.09 -8.24
CA ALA A 386 17.75 -17.80 -6.99
C ALA A 386 18.94 -18.79 -7.11
N PRO A 387 19.69 -19.05 -6.03
CA PRO A 387 20.81 -19.99 -6.04
C PRO A 387 20.34 -21.42 -6.33
N GLN A 388 21.28 -22.29 -6.74
CA GLN A 388 21.04 -23.72 -6.99
C GLN A 388 21.63 -24.63 -5.91
N LYS A 389 22.26 -24.02 -4.90
CA LYS A 389 22.78 -24.63 -3.67
C LYS A 389 22.36 -23.75 -2.50
N ALA A 390 22.62 -24.19 -1.27
CA ALA A 390 22.55 -23.29 -0.13
C ALA A 390 23.78 -22.37 -0.10
N ASP A 391 23.55 -21.10 0.19
CA ASP A 391 24.59 -20.10 0.53
C ASP A 391 24.79 -20.10 2.06
N ASP A 392 25.93 -19.64 2.59
CA ASP A 392 26.17 -19.69 4.04
C ASP A 392 25.40 -18.62 4.83
N VAL A 393 25.09 -18.90 6.10
CA VAL A 393 24.41 -17.96 7.00
C VAL A 393 25.23 -16.68 7.21
N ASP A 394 26.56 -16.75 7.25
CA ASP A 394 27.41 -15.57 7.39
C ASP A 394 27.41 -14.71 6.11
N GLU A 395 27.34 -15.34 4.93
CA GLU A 395 27.17 -14.63 3.65
C GLU A 395 25.80 -13.93 3.60
N ILE A 396 24.72 -14.63 3.99
CA ILE A 396 23.36 -14.08 4.07
C ILE A 396 23.26 -12.93 5.08
N LEU A 397 23.94 -13.02 6.24
CA LEU A 397 23.99 -11.94 7.22
C LEU A 397 24.82 -10.74 6.74
N GLU A 398 25.89 -10.98 5.98
CA GLU A 398 26.68 -9.91 5.38
C GLU A 398 25.90 -9.18 4.28
N ASP A 399 25.18 -9.90 3.41
CA ASP A 399 24.30 -9.32 2.39
C ASP A 399 23.08 -8.62 3.00
N TYR A 400 22.54 -9.11 4.12
CA TYR A 400 21.54 -8.37 4.89
C TYR A 400 22.09 -6.99 5.33
N HIS A 401 23.31 -6.96 5.87
CA HIS A 401 23.94 -5.71 6.29
C HIS A 401 24.33 -4.80 5.11
N LYS A 402 24.87 -5.35 4.02
CA LYS A 402 25.33 -4.60 2.85
C LYS A 402 24.20 -4.08 1.96
N LEU A 403 23.15 -4.87 1.74
CA LEU A 403 22.16 -4.65 0.68
C LEU A 403 20.77 -4.28 1.20
N ILE A 404 20.37 -4.86 2.35
CA ILE A 404 19.03 -4.65 2.94
C ILE A 404 19.03 -3.44 3.88
N VAL A 405 19.93 -3.40 4.88
CA VAL A 405 19.96 -2.31 5.89
C VAL A 405 19.99 -0.90 5.28
N PRO A 406 20.78 -0.58 4.24
CA PRO A 406 20.79 0.77 3.64
C PRO A 406 19.47 1.21 2.98
N GLY A 407 18.54 0.26 2.74
CA GLY A 407 17.19 0.52 2.24
C GLY A 407 16.11 0.58 3.32
N LEU A 408 16.43 0.30 4.60
CA LEU A 408 15.46 0.32 5.69
C LEU A 408 15.16 1.76 6.14
N SER A 409 13.90 1.98 6.56
CA SER A 409 13.53 3.15 7.36
C SER A 409 13.46 2.73 8.82
N HIS A 410 14.32 3.30 9.66
CA HIS A 410 14.50 2.85 11.03
C HIS A 410 13.39 3.40 11.95
N SER A 411 12.21 2.77 11.93
CA SER A 411 11.02 3.24 12.69
C SER A 411 11.21 3.29 14.21
N SER A 412 12.18 2.54 14.74
CA SER A 412 12.60 2.53 16.16
C SER A 412 13.65 3.59 16.52
N HIS A 413 14.16 4.35 15.55
CA HIS A 413 15.13 5.43 15.77
C HIS A 413 14.47 6.62 16.51
N PRO A 414 15.11 7.23 17.54
CA PRO A 414 14.53 8.36 18.27
C PRO A 414 13.96 9.48 17.39
N ASN A 415 14.76 9.94 16.42
CA ASN A 415 14.37 10.99 15.46
C ASN A 415 13.41 10.54 14.34
N PHE A 416 12.91 9.30 14.33
CA PHE A 416 11.92 8.86 13.35
C PHE A 416 10.54 9.35 13.78
N HIS A 417 10.08 10.49 13.26
CA HIS A 417 8.81 11.11 13.64
C HIS A 417 7.71 11.01 12.57
N SER A 418 7.96 10.25 11.50
CA SER A 418 6.99 10.00 10.44
C SER A 418 5.80 9.12 10.89
N PHE A 419 4.70 9.23 10.16
CA PHE A 419 3.50 8.39 10.30
C PHE A 419 2.92 8.35 11.74
N TYR A 420 3.01 7.19 12.37
CA TYR A 420 2.70 6.83 13.76
C TYR A 420 3.70 5.74 14.18
N PRO A 421 3.81 5.37 15.48
CA PRO A 421 4.85 4.45 15.93
C PRO A 421 4.71 3.06 15.31
N GLY A 422 5.82 2.35 15.19
CA GLY A 422 5.88 0.95 14.75
C GLY A 422 6.74 0.14 15.71
N GLY A 423 6.17 -0.95 16.25
CA GLY A 423 6.76 -1.67 17.37
C GLY A 423 7.95 -2.58 17.07
N ASN A 424 8.92 -2.59 17.99
CA ASN A 424 10.14 -3.41 17.95
C ASN A 424 10.49 -4.07 19.30
N ALA A 425 9.53 -4.20 20.23
CA ALA A 425 9.79 -4.68 21.59
C ALA A 425 10.39 -6.10 21.63
N PHE A 426 11.52 -6.28 22.34
CA PHE A 426 12.23 -7.58 22.45
C PHE A 426 11.34 -8.71 22.99
N HIS A 427 10.42 -8.41 23.92
CA HIS A 427 9.44 -9.39 24.44
C HIS A 427 8.59 -10.02 23.31
N CYS A 428 8.27 -9.25 22.26
CA CYS A 428 7.54 -9.75 21.10
C CYS A 428 8.43 -10.53 20.13
N LEU A 429 9.73 -10.22 20.02
CA LEU A 429 10.65 -11.02 19.21
C LEU A 429 10.87 -12.43 19.81
N LEU A 430 10.90 -12.53 21.14
CA LEU A 430 10.89 -13.83 21.83
C LEU A 430 9.59 -14.60 21.58
N ALA A 431 8.45 -13.91 21.59
CA ALA A 431 7.16 -14.50 21.26
C ALA A 431 7.05 -14.93 19.78
N ASP A 432 7.61 -14.17 18.84
CA ASP A 432 7.67 -14.52 17.42
C ASP A 432 8.57 -15.72 17.16
N LEU A 433 9.69 -15.87 17.89
CA LEU A 433 10.54 -17.06 17.83
C LEU A 433 9.79 -18.33 18.30
N LEU A 434 9.02 -18.23 19.39
CA LEU A 434 8.18 -19.32 19.88
C LEU A 434 6.99 -19.62 18.95
N GLY A 435 6.33 -18.58 18.42
CA GLY A 435 5.27 -18.73 17.42
C GLY A 435 5.77 -19.38 16.12
N GLY A 436 7.00 -19.06 15.71
CA GLY A 436 7.68 -19.73 14.59
C GLY A 436 7.99 -21.20 14.88
N HIS A 437 8.36 -21.56 16.11
CA HIS A 437 8.57 -22.95 16.52
C HIS A 437 7.27 -23.77 16.55
N ILE A 438 6.15 -23.17 16.97
CA ILE A 438 4.83 -23.82 16.94
C ILE A 438 4.43 -24.21 15.51
N GLY A 439 4.80 -23.40 14.50
CA GLY A 439 4.70 -23.72 13.07
C GLY A 439 3.28 -23.79 12.48
N ASP A 440 2.27 -23.98 13.33
CA ASP A 440 0.86 -24.08 12.99
C ASP A 440 0.16 -22.70 12.96
N ALA A 441 -0.95 -22.63 12.23
CA ALA A 441 -1.89 -21.51 12.29
C ALA A 441 -3.15 -21.95 13.04
N GLY A 442 -3.59 -21.17 14.01
CA GLY A 442 -4.79 -21.50 14.79
C GLY A 442 -6.08 -21.32 13.99
N PHE A 443 -6.37 -22.19 13.00
CA PHE A 443 -7.59 -22.16 12.19
C PHE A 443 -8.83 -22.37 13.07
N TYR A 444 -8.86 -23.50 13.79
CA TYR A 444 -9.97 -23.88 14.68
C TYR A 444 -9.44 -24.09 16.10
N TRP A 445 -10.32 -24.01 17.11
CA TRP A 445 -9.97 -24.47 18.47
C TRP A 445 -9.52 -25.92 18.44
N THR A 446 -10.16 -26.77 17.64
CA THR A 446 -9.78 -28.19 17.47
C THR A 446 -8.45 -28.41 16.74
N SER A 447 -7.95 -27.43 15.97
CA SER A 447 -6.60 -27.52 15.40
C SER A 447 -5.53 -27.08 16.40
N ASN A 448 -5.81 -26.02 17.16
CA ASN A 448 -4.91 -25.57 18.23
C ASN A 448 -5.68 -24.85 19.37
N PRO A 449 -6.03 -25.58 20.46
CA PRO A 449 -6.82 -25.02 21.54
C PRO A 449 -6.09 -23.87 22.23
N ALA A 450 -4.83 -24.09 22.63
CA ALA A 450 -4.04 -23.15 23.41
C ALA A 450 -3.85 -21.79 22.71
N LEU A 451 -3.73 -21.77 21.37
CA LEU A 451 -3.65 -20.51 20.62
C LEU A 451 -4.97 -19.74 20.64
N THR A 452 -6.08 -20.45 20.54
CA THR A 452 -7.43 -19.88 20.48
C THR A 452 -7.85 -19.37 21.87
N GLU A 453 -7.62 -20.16 22.92
CA GLU A 453 -7.86 -19.78 24.32
C GLU A 453 -7.01 -18.58 24.74
N LEU A 454 -5.71 -18.59 24.41
CA LEU A 454 -4.81 -17.49 24.76
C LEU A 454 -5.21 -16.18 24.07
N GLU A 455 -5.68 -16.23 22.82
CA GLU A 455 -6.16 -15.04 22.12
C GLU A 455 -7.35 -14.41 22.84
N VAL A 456 -8.35 -15.21 23.23
CA VAL A 456 -9.51 -14.75 24.01
C VAL A 456 -9.08 -14.10 25.31
N ILE A 457 -8.21 -14.75 26.08
CA ILE A 457 -7.74 -14.23 27.38
C ILE A 457 -6.95 -12.92 27.19
N MET A 458 -6.12 -12.81 26.14
CA MET A 458 -5.40 -11.55 25.84
C MET A 458 -6.32 -10.44 25.34
N MET A 459 -7.40 -10.78 24.62
CA MET A 459 -8.40 -9.81 24.18
C MET A 459 -9.23 -9.27 25.35
N ASP A 460 -9.63 -10.10 26.30
CA ASP A 460 -10.32 -9.63 27.51
C ASP A 460 -9.38 -8.83 28.42
N TRP A 461 -8.15 -9.31 28.69
CA TRP A 461 -7.13 -8.54 29.45
C TRP A 461 -6.86 -7.16 28.83
N MET A 462 -6.69 -7.07 27.52
CA MET A 462 -6.49 -5.79 26.83
C MET A 462 -7.73 -4.88 26.93
N GLY A 463 -8.94 -5.45 26.89
CA GLY A 463 -10.18 -4.71 27.08
C GLY A 463 -10.32 -4.16 28.50
N GLU A 464 -10.03 -4.97 29.52
CA GLU A 464 -10.00 -4.58 30.94
C GLU A 464 -8.93 -3.53 31.23
N MET A 465 -7.72 -3.69 30.68
CA MET A 465 -6.63 -2.71 30.79
C MET A 465 -7.03 -1.35 30.22
N MET A 466 -7.77 -1.31 29.11
CA MET A 466 -8.31 -0.07 28.53
C MET A 466 -9.60 0.40 29.23
N ALA A 467 -10.18 -0.40 30.13
CA ALA A 467 -11.50 -0.23 30.72
C ALA A 467 -12.64 -0.06 29.70
N LEU A 468 -12.63 -0.88 28.65
CA LEU A 468 -13.77 -0.99 27.74
C LEU A 468 -15.04 -1.46 28.50
N PRO A 469 -16.24 -1.03 28.08
CA PRO A 469 -17.50 -1.53 28.63
C PRO A 469 -17.60 -3.06 28.60
N LYS A 470 -18.18 -3.65 29.66
CA LYS A 470 -18.16 -5.11 29.90
C LYS A 470 -18.78 -5.93 28.76
N GLU A 471 -19.70 -5.35 28.00
CA GLU A 471 -20.36 -6.00 26.88
C GLU A 471 -19.45 -6.19 25.67
N PHE A 472 -18.21 -5.67 25.67
CA PHE A 472 -17.17 -5.99 24.70
C PHE A 472 -16.34 -7.22 25.07
N LEU A 473 -16.31 -7.60 26.35
CA LEU A 473 -15.51 -8.71 26.89
C LEU A 473 -16.28 -10.03 26.72
N LEU A 474 -15.59 -11.17 26.66
CA LEU A 474 -16.21 -12.48 26.53
C LEU A 474 -16.62 -13.07 27.89
N PHE A 475 -15.77 -12.99 28.91
CA PHE A 475 -15.96 -13.71 30.17
C PHE A 475 -17.04 -13.19 31.14
N PRO A 476 -17.52 -11.93 31.10
CA PRO A 476 -18.63 -11.51 31.93
C PRO A 476 -19.91 -12.32 31.66
N GLU A 477 -20.60 -12.73 32.74
CA GLU A 477 -21.80 -13.57 32.65
C GLU A 477 -22.88 -12.93 31.75
N GLY A 478 -23.44 -13.73 30.84
CA GLY A 478 -24.43 -13.28 29.87
C GLY A 478 -23.87 -12.47 28.68
N SER A 479 -22.54 -12.27 28.58
CA SER A 479 -21.97 -11.47 27.50
C SER A 479 -22.18 -12.08 26.10
N ARG A 480 -22.71 -11.24 25.20
CA ARG A 480 -22.75 -11.49 23.75
C ARG A 480 -21.54 -10.90 23.02
N GLY A 481 -20.67 -10.19 23.73
CA GLY A 481 -19.47 -9.60 23.17
C GLY A 481 -18.34 -10.59 22.94
N GLY A 482 -17.15 -10.03 22.83
CA GLY A 482 -15.90 -10.74 22.66
C GLY A 482 -14.93 -9.95 21.80
N GLY A 483 -13.65 -10.26 21.97
CA GLY A 483 -12.58 -9.75 21.12
C GLY A 483 -11.95 -10.85 20.25
N CYS A 484 -11.42 -10.43 19.11
CA CYS A 484 -10.59 -11.24 18.20
C CYS A 484 -9.41 -10.41 17.68
N MET A 485 -8.32 -11.07 17.31
CA MET A 485 -7.19 -10.41 16.67
C MET A 485 -7.37 -10.33 15.15
N GLN A 486 -6.74 -9.31 14.57
CA GLN A 486 -6.70 -9.02 13.14
C GLN A 486 -5.26 -8.63 12.78
N ARG A 487 -4.89 -8.68 11.49
CA ARG A 487 -3.56 -8.25 11.04
C ARG A 487 -3.39 -6.73 11.08
N SER A 488 -4.46 -5.98 10.81
CA SER A 488 -4.49 -4.51 10.92
C SER A 488 -5.89 -3.97 11.21
N CYS A 489 -5.99 -2.70 11.65
CA CYS A 489 -7.28 -2.01 11.70
C CYS A 489 -7.92 -1.90 10.32
N SER A 490 -7.18 -1.94 9.20
CA SER A 490 -7.83 -1.94 7.87
C SER A 490 -8.69 -3.18 7.66
N ASP A 491 -8.25 -4.31 8.21
CA ASP A 491 -8.97 -5.58 8.17
C ASP A 491 -10.16 -5.55 9.14
N SER A 492 -9.95 -5.05 10.36
CA SER A 492 -11.02 -4.81 11.34
C SER A 492 -12.15 -3.94 10.76
N ASN A 493 -11.79 -2.81 10.15
CA ASN A 493 -12.72 -1.81 9.61
C ASN A 493 -13.54 -2.38 8.45
N PHE A 494 -12.95 -3.24 7.61
CA PHE A 494 -13.67 -3.92 6.53
C PHE A 494 -14.59 -5.02 7.06
N LEU A 495 -14.12 -5.84 8.00
CA LEU A 495 -14.91 -6.89 8.64
C LEU A 495 -16.17 -6.33 9.33
N VAL A 496 -16.05 -5.30 10.18
CA VAL A 496 -17.20 -4.71 10.88
C VAL A 496 -18.18 -4.00 9.93
N LEU A 497 -17.67 -3.40 8.85
CA LEU A 497 -18.52 -2.78 7.83
C LEU A 497 -19.31 -3.84 7.05
N VAL A 498 -18.68 -4.98 6.73
CA VAL A 498 -19.37 -6.13 6.08
C VAL A 498 -20.40 -6.75 7.03
N ALA A 499 -20.08 -6.91 8.31
CA ALA A 499 -21.03 -7.38 9.32
C ALA A 499 -22.26 -6.44 9.46
N ALA A 500 -22.03 -5.13 9.59
CA ALA A 500 -23.09 -4.13 9.64
C ALA A 500 -23.95 -4.12 8.36
N ARG A 501 -23.31 -4.27 7.19
CA ARG A 501 -23.97 -4.37 5.88
C ARG A 501 -24.89 -5.60 5.80
N THR A 502 -24.40 -6.77 6.20
CA THR A 502 -25.18 -8.02 6.17
C THR A 502 -26.32 -8.00 7.19
N ASP A 503 -26.07 -7.52 8.42
CA ASP A 503 -27.11 -7.40 9.44
C ASP A 503 -28.20 -6.40 9.03
N MET A 504 -27.86 -5.26 8.43
CA MET A 504 -28.85 -4.33 7.91
C MET A 504 -29.66 -4.93 6.74
N ILE A 505 -29.02 -5.61 5.78
CA ILE A 505 -29.73 -6.30 4.70
C ILE A 505 -30.71 -7.34 5.26
N ARG A 506 -30.32 -8.08 6.31
CA ARG A 506 -31.19 -9.03 7.02
C ARG A 506 -32.37 -8.31 7.69
N ARG A 507 -32.12 -7.22 8.42
CA ARG A 507 -33.16 -6.42 9.08
C ARG A 507 -34.17 -5.81 8.10
N VAL A 508 -33.71 -5.30 6.96
CA VAL A 508 -34.60 -4.81 5.89
C VAL A 508 -35.43 -5.95 5.31
N LYS A 509 -34.83 -7.11 4.97
CA LYS A 509 -35.57 -8.27 4.44
C LYS A 509 -36.61 -8.86 5.39
N GLN A 510 -36.46 -8.70 6.70
CA GLN A 510 -37.49 -9.13 7.67
C GLN A 510 -38.80 -8.30 7.54
N HIS A 511 -38.72 -7.09 6.98
CA HIS A 511 -39.87 -6.20 6.74
C HIS A 511 -40.25 -6.15 5.25
N GLU A 512 -39.27 -6.18 4.34
CA GLU A 512 -39.42 -6.13 2.89
C GLU A 512 -38.88 -7.42 2.21
N PRO A 513 -39.47 -8.61 2.46
CA PRO A 513 -38.89 -9.91 2.04
C PRO A 513 -38.81 -10.13 0.53
N HIS A 514 -39.52 -9.31 -0.25
CA HIS A 514 -39.52 -9.34 -1.71
C HIS A 514 -38.30 -8.64 -2.34
N LEU A 515 -37.56 -7.81 -1.59
CA LEU A 515 -36.38 -7.11 -2.09
C LEU A 515 -35.16 -8.03 -2.18
N ARG A 516 -34.42 -7.93 -3.30
CA ARG A 516 -33.15 -8.68 -3.44
C ARG A 516 -32.07 -8.00 -2.59
N SER A 517 -31.09 -8.77 -2.14
CA SER A 517 -29.98 -8.25 -1.33
C SER A 517 -29.23 -7.12 -2.04
N ALA A 518 -29.13 -7.19 -3.37
CA ALA A 518 -28.50 -6.17 -4.21
C ALA A 518 -29.28 -4.85 -4.26
N ASP A 519 -30.63 -4.88 -4.24
CA ASP A 519 -31.47 -3.67 -4.27
C ASP A 519 -31.38 -2.91 -2.94
N ILE A 520 -31.32 -3.65 -1.83
CA ILE A 520 -31.08 -3.09 -0.50
C ILE A 520 -29.66 -2.53 -0.41
N LEU A 521 -28.65 -3.28 -0.86
CA LEU A 521 -27.26 -2.82 -0.94
C LEU A 521 -27.14 -1.51 -1.75
N ALA A 522 -27.87 -1.41 -2.86
CA ALA A 522 -27.95 -0.20 -3.69
C ALA A 522 -28.72 0.97 -3.04
N ARG A 523 -29.26 0.82 -1.82
CA ARG A 523 -29.80 1.91 -0.97
C ARG A 523 -28.92 2.22 0.24
N LEU A 524 -28.00 1.33 0.65
CA LEU A 524 -27.17 1.53 1.84
C LEU A 524 -26.21 2.73 1.72
N VAL A 525 -26.05 3.48 2.81
CA VAL A 525 -25.06 4.56 2.97
C VAL A 525 -24.37 4.51 4.33
N ALA A 526 -23.04 4.62 4.29
CA ALA A 526 -22.15 4.71 5.44
C ALA A 526 -21.54 6.11 5.57
N TYR A 527 -21.07 6.48 6.76
CA TYR A 527 -20.54 7.81 7.07
C TYR A 527 -19.19 7.74 7.80
N THR A 528 -18.33 8.73 7.58
CA THR A 528 -17.09 8.91 8.33
C THR A 528 -16.56 10.34 8.28
N SER A 529 -15.64 10.67 9.19
CA SER A 529 -14.97 11.98 9.30
C SER A 529 -14.10 12.32 8.08
N SER A 530 -13.97 13.61 7.75
CA SER A 530 -13.05 14.10 6.72
C SER A 530 -11.60 13.71 7.00
N HIS A 531 -11.23 13.61 8.27
CA HIS A 531 -9.91 13.24 8.77
C HIS A 531 -9.78 11.75 9.16
N ALA A 532 -10.80 10.92 8.89
CA ALA A 532 -10.74 9.47 9.05
C ALA A 532 -9.67 8.84 8.15
N HIS A 533 -9.13 7.69 8.59
CA HIS A 533 -8.09 6.99 7.84
C HIS A 533 -8.61 6.44 6.50
N SER A 534 -7.72 6.32 5.51
CA SER A 534 -8.06 5.85 4.16
C SER A 534 -8.59 4.42 4.13
N SER A 535 -8.30 3.60 5.16
CA SER A 535 -8.87 2.26 5.33
C SER A 535 -10.40 2.26 5.34
N ILE A 536 -11.06 3.26 5.93
CA ILE A 536 -12.53 3.34 5.97
C ILE A 536 -13.11 3.49 4.55
N LYS A 537 -12.51 4.38 3.75
CA LYS A 537 -12.95 4.63 2.37
C LYS A 537 -12.64 3.41 1.47
N LYS A 538 -11.48 2.76 1.68
CA LYS A 538 -11.10 1.51 1.00
C LYS A 538 -12.02 0.34 1.36
N ALA A 539 -12.37 0.18 2.63
CA ALA A 539 -13.31 -0.84 3.10
C ALA A 539 -14.69 -0.68 2.44
N ALA A 540 -15.21 0.55 2.38
CA ALA A 540 -16.47 0.84 1.71
C ALA A 540 -16.44 0.55 0.21
N GLN A 541 -15.35 0.90 -0.48
CA GLN A 541 -15.14 0.59 -1.90
C GLN A 541 -15.13 -0.93 -2.16
N ILE A 542 -14.40 -1.71 -1.36
CA ILE A 542 -14.35 -3.18 -1.50
C ILE A 542 -15.71 -3.82 -1.15
N ALA A 543 -16.42 -3.29 -0.15
CA ALA A 543 -17.75 -3.77 0.23
C ALA A 543 -18.89 -3.35 -0.71
N MET A 544 -18.60 -2.51 -1.72
CA MET A 544 -19.54 -1.92 -2.67
C MET A 544 -20.68 -1.10 -2.02
N VAL A 545 -20.38 -0.38 -0.93
CA VAL A 545 -21.35 0.52 -0.26
C VAL A 545 -21.04 1.99 -0.55
N ARG A 546 -22.06 2.86 -0.53
CA ARG A 546 -21.83 4.31 -0.59
C ARG A 546 -21.23 4.79 0.73
N MET A 547 -20.22 5.65 0.66
CA MET A 547 -19.56 6.26 1.81
C MET A 547 -19.60 7.77 1.68
N ARG A 548 -20.23 8.45 2.63
CA ARG A 548 -20.20 9.90 2.77
C ARG A 548 -19.10 10.33 3.71
N VAL A 549 -18.26 11.23 3.23
CA VAL A 549 -17.19 11.87 3.98
C VAL A 549 -17.75 13.19 4.52
N LEU A 550 -17.95 13.27 5.83
CA LEU A 550 -18.58 14.40 6.50
C LEU A 550 -17.53 15.45 6.90
N PRO A 551 -17.85 16.75 6.87
CA PRO A 551 -16.97 17.78 7.40
C PRO A 551 -16.83 17.64 8.92
N THR A 552 -15.76 18.22 9.44
CA THR A 552 -15.46 18.32 10.87
C THR A 552 -15.53 19.77 11.31
N ASP A 553 -15.59 20.02 12.61
CA ASP A 553 -15.43 21.35 13.18
C ASP A 553 -13.98 21.87 13.05
N GLU A 554 -13.73 23.07 13.56
CA GLU A 554 -12.42 23.73 13.56
C GLU A 554 -11.34 22.99 14.38
N ASN A 555 -11.73 22.08 15.25
CA ASN A 555 -10.85 21.18 16.02
C ASN A 555 -10.61 19.83 15.30
N PHE A 556 -11.12 19.69 14.07
CA PHE A 556 -11.07 18.49 13.24
C PHE A 556 -11.86 17.29 13.83
N ILE A 557 -12.91 17.58 14.60
CA ILE A 557 -13.79 16.59 15.24
C ILE A 557 -15.09 16.43 14.44
N LEU A 558 -15.55 15.20 14.20
CA LEU A 558 -16.90 14.94 13.71
C LEU A 558 -17.93 15.07 14.83
N ARG A 559 -19.02 15.80 14.54
CA ARG A 559 -20.03 16.25 15.50
C ARG A 559 -21.41 15.65 15.21
N GLY A 560 -22.26 15.56 16.26
CA GLY A 560 -23.59 14.97 16.20
C GLY A 560 -24.48 15.60 15.14
N ASP A 561 -24.61 16.93 15.17
CA ASP A 561 -25.47 17.70 14.26
C ASP A 561 -25.10 17.46 12.78
N THR A 562 -23.81 17.40 12.48
CA THR A 562 -23.29 17.12 11.14
C THR A 562 -23.65 15.71 10.66
N LEU A 563 -23.62 14.72 11.56
CA LEU A 563 -24.05 13.35 11.25
C LEU A 563 -25.56 13.27 11.06
N HIS A 564 -26.33 13.87 11.98
CA HIS A 564 -27.79 13.88 11.97
C HIS A 564 -28.33 14.55 10.70
N ALA A 565 -27.86 15.76 10.37
CA ALA A 565 -28.26 16.47 9.16
C ALA A 565 -27.90 15.71 7.86
N ALA A 566 -26.79 14.96 7.85
CA ALA A 566 -26.44 14.10 6.73
C ALA A 566 -27.37 12.88 6.60
N MET A 567 -27.70 12.22 7.73
CA MET A 567 -28.61 11.07 7.76
C MET A 567 -30.03 11.45 7.33
N VAL A 568 -30.60 12.53 7.87
CA VAL A 568 -31.93 13.02 7.48
C VAL A 568 -31.99 13.27 5.97
N ALA A 569 -31.03 14.03 5.42
CA ALA A 569 -30.99 14.38 4.00
C ALA A 569 -30.72 13.18 3.06
N ASP A 570 -30.34 12.01 3.57
CA ASP A 570 -30.21 10.76 2.79
C ASP A 570 -31.41 9.82 2.97
N VAL A 571 -32.05 9.81 4.15
CA VAL A 571 -33.35 9.13 4.36
C VAL A 571 -34.43 9.77 3.49
N GLU A 572 -34.44 11.10 3.37
CA GLU A 572 -35.28 11.85 2.42
C GLU A 572 -35.07 11.45 0.94
N ARG A 573 -33.90 10.87 0.62
CA ARG A 573 -33.53 10.37 -0.71
C ARG A 573 -33.79 8.87 -0.88
N GLY A 574 -34.45 8.22 0.08
CA GLY A 574 -34.73 6.79 0.09
C GLY A 574 -33.51 5.89 0.37
N LEU A 575 -32.39 6.48 0.78
CA LEU A 575 -31.19 5.75 1.21
C LEU A 575 -31.36 5.26 2.65
N ILE A 576 -30.53 4.28 3.03
CA ILE A 576 -30.59 3.61 4.32
C ILE A 576 -29.25 3.83 5.05
N PRO A 577 -29.21 4.73 6.06
CA PRO A 577 -28.11 4.79 7.01
C PRO A 577 -27.89 3.41 7.65
N PHE A 578 -26.64 2.92 7.68
CA PHE A 578 -26.36 1.62 8.31
C PHE A 578 -25.05 1.52 9.09
N PHE A 579 -24.06 2.38 8.80
CA PHE A 579 -22.73 2.32 9.41
C PHE A 579 -22.09 3.71 9.57
N VAL A 580 -21.52 3.97 10.74
CA VAL A 580 -20.71 5.15 11.03
C VAL A 580 -19.35 4.69 11.55
N ALA A 581 -18.27 5.18 10.93
CA ALA A 581 -16.93 5.06 11.45
C ALA A 581 -16.48 6.38 12.07
N ALA A 582 -16.51 6.43 13.40
CA ALA A 582 -15.89 7.48 14.21
C ALA A 582 -14.40 7.14 14.45
N THR A 583 -13.55 8.15 14.43
CA THR A 583 -12.10 8.01 14.51
C THR A 583 -11.58 8.53 15.85
N PHE A 584 -10.87 7.70 16.57
CA PHE A 584 -10.30 7.99 17.89
C PHE A 584 -8.76 8.14 17.74
N GLY A 585 -8.31 9.38 17.50
CA GLY A 585 -6.94 9.69 17.11
C GLY A 585 -6.74 9.65 15.59
N THR A 586 -7.38 10.61 14.88
CA THR A 586 -7.32 10.75 13.41
C THR A 586 -5.89 10.81 12.86
N SER A 587 -5.67 10.23 11.68
CA SER A 587 -4.31 10.10 11.12
C SER A 587 -3.63 11.43 10.81
N GLY A 588 -4.40 12.48 10.51
CA GLY A 588 -3.88 13.83 10.31
C GLY A 588 -3.53 14.51 11.64
N PRO A 589 -4.50 15.16 12.32
CA PRO A 589 -4.27 15.98 13.51
C PRO A 589 -4.33 15.23 14.87
N CYS A 590 -4.59 13.92 14.91
CA CYS A 590 -4.89 13.18 16.14
C CYS A 590 -6.07 13.76 16.93
N SER A 591 -7.10 14.22 16.23
CA SER A 591 -8.41 14.58 16.79
C SER A 591 -9.23 13.32 17.14
N PHE A 592 -10.30 13.51 17.91
CA PHE A 592 -11.16 12.45 18.43
C PHE A 592 -12.62 12.79 18.10
N ASP A 593 -13.25 12.01 17.21
CA ASP A 593 -14.66 12.21 16.82
C ASP A 593 -15.59 12.03 18.04
N HIS A 594 -16.63 12.88 18.18
CA HIS A 594 -17.31 13.09 19.47
C HIS A 594 -18.35 11.99 19.79
N LEU A 595 -17.90 10.83 20.27
CA LEU A 595 -18.72 9.62 20.49
C LEU A 595 -20.03 9.86 21.26
N HIS A 596 -20.03 10.72 22.29
CA HIS A 596 -21.21 11.06 23.08
C HIS A 596 -22.29 11.86 22.30
N GLU A 597 -21.92 12.51 21.19
CA GLU A 597 -22.88 13.13 20.26
C GLU A 597 -23.28 12.18 19.14
N LEU A 598 -22.32 11.40 18.59
CA LEU A 598 -22.57 10.49 17.47
C LEU A 598 -23.40 9.26 17.87
N GLY A 599 -23.25 8.80 19.11
CA GLY A 599 -23.90 7.61 19.66
C GLY A 599 -25.43 7.63 19.63
N PRO A 600 -26.09 8.64 20.22
CA PRO A 600 -27.54 8.80 20.16
C PRO A 600 -28.08 8.82 18.72
N VAL A 601 -27.46 9.61 17.84
CA VAL A 601 -27.83 9.71 16.41
C VAL A 601 -27.74 8.35 15.70
N CYS A 602 -26.69 7.57 15.98
CA CYS A 602 -26.57 6.20 15.45
C CYS A 602 -27.66 5.27 15.99
N ARG A 603 -27.96 5.34 17.29
CA ARG A 603 -29.01 4.52 17.95
C ARG A 603 -30.39 4.80 17.34
N GLU A 604 -30.75 6.07 17.21
CA GLU A 604 -32.03 6.53 16.64
C GLU A 604 -32.21 6.06 15.19
N ASN A 605 -31.14 6.12 14.39
CA ASN A 605 -31.12 5.68 13.00
C ASN A 605 -30.81 4.17 12.82
N GLY A 606 -30.90 3.35 13.87
CA GLY A 606 -30.66 1.90 13.83
C GLY A 606 -29.28 1.49 13.25
N THR A 607 -28.32 2.40 13.31
CA THR A 607 -27.06 2.38 12.56
C THR A 607 -25.91 1.90 13.43
N TRP A 608 -25.04 1.05 12.87
CA TRP A 608 -23.86 0.53 13.55
C TRP A 608 -22.84 1.63 13.80
N LEU A 609 -22.42 1.83 15.05
CA LEU A 609 -21.31 2.74 15.39
C LEU A 609 -20.01 1.97 15.61
N HIS A 610 -19.04 2.16 14.71
CA HIS A 610 -17.68 1.66 14.84
C HIS A 610 -16.71 2.77 15.27
N VAL A 611 -15.79 2.43 16.17
CA VAL A 611 -14.68 3.28 16.60
C VAL A 611 -13.35 2.72 16.11
N ASP A 612 -12.75 3.40 15.12
CA ASP A 612 -11.36 3.17 14.69
C ASP A 612 -10.42 3.94 15.63
N ALA A 613 -9.81 3.24 16.57
CA ALA A 613 -8.87 3.80 17.56
C ALA A 613 -7.41 3.41 17.28
N ALA A 614 -7.06 3.18 16.00
CA ALA A 614 -5.86 2.44 15.63
C ALA A 614 -4.51 2.94 16.21
N TYR A 615 -4.38 4.21 16.58
CA TYR A 615 -3.21 4.74 17.30
C TYR A 615 -3.50 5.01 18.78
N ALA A 616 -4.55 5.78 19.07
CA ALA A 616 -4.77 6.32 20.41
C ALA A 616 -5.52 5.34 21.34
N GLY A 617 -6.10 4.25 20.84
CA GLY A 617 -6.89 3.32 21.64
C GLY A 617 -6.10 2.68 22.78
N THR A 618 -4.86 2.26 22.54
CA THR A 618 -4.03 1.69 23.63
C THR A 618 -3.53 2.74 24.64
N ALA A 619 -3.74 4.04 24.40
CA ALA A 619 -3.50 5.05 25.43
C ALA A 619 -4.44 4.86 26.64
N LEU A 620 -5.64 4.30 26.44
CA LEU A 620 -6.67 4.05 27.45
C LEU A 620 -6.21 3.12 28.60
N ILE A 621 -5.07 2.45 28.43
CA ILE A 621 -4.35 1.73 29.49
C ILE A 621 -3.93 2.67 30.63
N CYS A 622 -3.65 3.95 30.31
CA CYS A 622 -3.46 5.04 31.26
C CYS A 622 -4.82 5.61 31.71
N PRO A 623 -5.21 5.49 33.00
CA PRO A 623 -6.51 5.96 33.50
C PRO A 623 -6.80 7.44 33.20
N GLU A 624 -5.77 8.28 33.23
CA GLU A 624 -5.87 9.72 32.96
C GLU A 624 -6.31 10.07 31.52
N THR A 625 -6.19 9.15 30.57
CA THR A 625 -6.63 9.35 29.17
C THR A 625 -8.08 8.93 28.93
N ARG A 626 -8.68 8.15 29.85
CA ARG A 626 -9.99 7.50 29.66
C ARG A 626 -11.15 8.50 29.51
N GLY A 627 -10.98 9.75 29.95
CA GLY A 627 -11.94 10.82 29.67
C GLY A 627 -12.18 11.08 28.17
N LEU A 628 -11.24 10.69 27.30
CA LEU A 628 -11.37 10.82 25.84
C LEU A 628 -12.42 9.88 25.25
N MET A 629 -12.64 8.69 25.82
CA MET A 629 -13.59 7.69 25.29
C MET A 629 -15.03 7.88 25.77
N ARG A 630 -15.39 9.06 26.30
CA ARG A 630 -16.75 9.37 26.74
C ARG A 630 -17.77 9.12 25.62
N GLY A 631 -18.65 8.13 25.81
CA GLY A 631 -19.63 7.70 24.80
C GLY A 631 -19.26 6.40 24.05
N ILE A 632 -18.17 5.72 24.41
CA ILE A 632 -17.86 4.35 23.93
C ILE A 632 -18.98 3.33 24.25
N ASP A 633 -19.83 3.65 25.20
CA ASP A 633 -21.06 2.95 25.59
C ASP A 633 -22.05 2.79 24.42
N TRP A 634 -21.99 3.67 23.44
CA TRP A 634 -22.83 3.64 22.23
C TRP A 634 -22.26 2.82 21.07
N ALA A 635 -20.97 2.48 21.08
CA ALA A 635 -20.31 1.82 19.94
C ALA A 635 -20.66 0.32 19.87
N ASP A 636 -21.06 -0.19 18.70
CA ASP A 636 -21.21 -1.63 18.45
C ASP A 636 -19.84 -2.34 18.35
N SER A 637 -18.79 -1.63 17.90
CA SER A 637 -17.44 -2.19 17.73
C SER A 637 -16.29 -1.20 17.92
N PHE A 638 -15.17 -1.66 18.46
CA PHE A 638 -13.95 -0.86 18.73
C PHE A 638 -12.71 -1.62 18.25
N CYS A 639 -11.77 -0.95 17.57
CA CYS A 639 -10.50 -1.57 17.17
C CYS A 639 -9.27 -0.69 17.53
N THR A 640 -8.15 -1.32 17.89
CA THR A 640 -6.88 -0.64 18.19
C THR A 640 -5.68 -1.45 17.71
N THR A 641 -4.54 -0.81 17.44
CA THR A 641 -3.31 -1.49 16.99
C THR A 641 -2.25 -1.49 18.10
N PRO A 642 -2.06 -2.59 18.87
CA PRO A 642 -0.94 -2.74 19.81
C PRO A 642 0.44 -2.48 19.20
N SER A 643 0.64 -2.77 17.91
CA SER A 643 1.92 -2.50 17.24
C SER A 643 2.23 -1.02 16.97
N LYS A 644 1.37 -0.09 17.42
CA LYS A 644 1.64 1.35 17.45
C LYS A 644 2.07 1.82 18.83
N LEU A 645 1.21 2.47 19.61
CA LEU A 645 1.62 3.25 20.79
C LEU A 645 2.22 2.40 21.94
N ILE A 646 1.90 1.10 22.02
CA ILE A 646 2.55 0.16 22.96
C ILE A 646 3.63 -0.71 22.31
N LEU A 647 3.95 -0.48 21.03
CA LEU A 647 5.13 -0.99 20.34
C LEU A 647 5.30 -2.52 20.28
N ALA A 648 4.18 -3.26 20.21
CA ALA A 648 4.21 -4.69 19.89
C ALA A 648 4.75 -4.94 18.46
N VAL A 649 5.46 -6.04 18.23
CA VAL A 649 5.97 -6.33 16.87
C VAL A 649 4.83 -6.69 15.93
N CYS A 650 4.72 -5.99 14.80
CA CYS A 650 3.71 -6.21 13.76
C CYS A 650 3.72 -7.68 13.27
N ASP A 651 2.62 -8.32 12.89
CA ASP A 651 1.22 -7.86 12.80
C ASP A 651 0.38 -8.24 14.04
N VAL A 652 -0.16 -7.24 14.75
CA VAL A 652 -1.17 -7.40 15.81
C VAL A 652 -2.11 -6.19 15.83
N CYS A 653 -3.40 -6.46 15.62
CA CYS A 653 -4.51 -5.54 15.85
C CYS A 653 -5.59 -6.26 16.66
N CYS A 654 -6.28 -5.53 17.53
CA CYS A 654 -7.31 -6.05 18.43
C CYS A 654 -8.67 -5.42 18.07
N LEU A 655 -9.69 -6.25 17.85
CA LEU A 655 -11.07 -5.84 17.51
C LEU A 655 -12.04 -6.45 18.53
N TRP A 656 -12.88 -5.63 19.15
CA TRP A 656 -14.00 -6.06 20.01
C TRP A 656 -15.34 -5.66 19.41
N VAL A 657 -16.37 -6.45 19.72
CA VAL A 657 -17.77 -6.16 19.37
C VAL A 657 -18.71 -6.43 20.54
N ARG A 658 -19.87 -5.77 20.57
CA ARG A 658 -20.93 -6.03 21.58
C ARG A 658 -21.79 -7.27 21.30
N ASP A 659 -21.71 -7.81 20.09
CA ASP A 659 -22.54 -8.93 19.63
C ASP A 659 -21.78 -9.76 18.58
N ARG A 660 -20.98 -10.75 19.03
CA ARG A 660 -20.14 -11.62 18.18
C ARG A 660 -20.94 -12.32 17.08
N TYR A 661 -22.18 -12.69 17.39
CA TYR A 661 -23.15 -13.26 16.47
C TYR A 661 -23.49 -12.38 15.26
N LYS A 662 -23.18 -11.06 15.29
CA LYS A 662 -23.28 -10.20 14.10
C LYS A 662 -22.04 -10.28 13.19
N LEU A 663 -20.85 -10.56 13.74
CA LEU A 663 -19.66 -10.83 12.93
C LEU A 663 -19.73 -12.21 12.26
N GLU A 664 -20.32 -13.20 12.93
CA GLU A 664 -20.57 -14.53 12.35
C GLU A 664 -21.41 -14.46 11.06
N LEU A 665 -22.31 -13.47 10.92
CA LEU A 665 -23.06 -13.21 9.66
C LEU A 665 -22.17 -12.77 8.49
N ALA A 666 -20.92 -12.38 8.73
CA ALA A 666 -19.92 -12.11 7.71
C ALA A 666 -19.00 -13.31 7.43
N SER A 667 -19.10 -14.37 8.24
CA SER A 667 -18.43 -15.66 8.03
C SER A 667 -19.32 -16.61 7.20
N ILE A 668 -18.71 -17.66 6.65
CA ILE A 668 -19.38 -18.73 5.90
C ILE A 668 -19.67 -19.94 6.82
N GLU A 669 -18.93 -20.07 7.93
CA GLU A 669 -19.00 -21.22 8.84
C GLU A 669 -19.66 -20.84 10.17
N ASN A 670 -20.92 -21.27 10.36
CA ASN A 670 -21.63 -21.15 11.63
C ASN A 670 -21.18 -22.28 12.58
N GLN A 671 -20.25 -21.99 13.48
CA GLN A 671 -19.79 -22.89 14.54
C GLN A 671 -20.02 -22.20 15.90
N PRO A 672 -21.08 -22.52 16.64
CA PRO A 672 -21.53 -21.72 17.79
C PRO A 672 -20.62 -21.80 19.03
N ASP A 673 -19.78 -22.84 19.11
CA ASP A 673 -18.91 -23.14 20.27
C ASP A 673 -17.45 -22.67 20.07
N LEU A 674 -17.17 -21.94 18.98
CA LEU A 674 -15.84 -21.52 18.58
C LEU A 674 -15.63 -20.01 18.82
N PRO A 675 -14.55 -19.59 19.51
CA PRO A 675 -14.19 -18.17 19.59
C PRO A 675 -14.00 -17.57 18.20
N PHE A 676 -14.70 -16.46 17.94
CA PHE A 676 -14.78 -15.83 16.63
C PHE A 676 -13.39 -15.40 16.12
N LYS A 677 -13.08 -15.70 14.85
CA LYS A 677 -11.80 -15.38 14.21
C LYS A 677 -11.96 -14.43 13.05
N GLY A 678 -10.95 -13.58 12.87
CA GLY A 678 -10.86 -12.62 11.77
C GLY A 678 -10.88 -13.22 10.36
N MET A 679 -10.97 -12.34 9.36
CA MET A 679 -11.14 -12.71 7.94
C MET A 679 -10.15 -13.75 7.37
N PRO A 680 -8.84 -13.76 7.72
CA PRO A 680 -7.95 -14.81 7.24
C PRO A 680 -8.11 -16.08 8.08
N THR A 681 -8.40 -17.23 7.45
CA THR A 681 -8.51 -18.53 8.12
C THR A 681 -7.22 -18.91 8.85
N SER A 682 -6.06 -18.70 8.22
CA SER A 682 -4.74 -18.88 8.84
C SER A 682 -4.28 -17.61 9.56
N GLN A 683 -4.14 -17.71 10.89
CA GLN A 683 -3.70 -16.62 11.76
C GLN A 683 -2.40 -16.99 12.48
N ARG A 684 -1.48 -16.02 12.56
CA ARG A 684 -0.23 -16.13 13.33
C ARG A 684 -0.52 -15.87 14.81
N VAL A 685 0.40 -16.30 15.67
CA VAL A 685 0.22 -16.26 17.13
C VAL A 685 0.41 -14.86 17.74
N GLY A 686 -0.40 -13.88 17.31
CA GLY A 686 -0.39 -12.51 17.85
C GLY A 686 -0.62 -12.47 19.36
N ALA A 687 -1.43 -13.40 19.88
CA ALA A 687 -1.70 -13.57 21.30
C ALA A 687 -0.43 -13.79 22.15
N LEU A 688 0.55 -14.56 21.68
CA LEU A 688 1.83 -14.73 22.39
C LEU A 688 2.58 -13.40 22.52
N LYS A 689 2.55 -12.53 21.51
CA LYS A 689 3.24 -11.23 21.55
C LYS A 689 2.67 -10.34 22.65
N ILE A 690 1.34 -10.33 22.79
CA ILE A 690 0.63 -9.57 23.83
C ILE A 690 0.84 -10.21 25.21
N TRP A 691 0.80 -11.54 25.32
CA TRP A 691 1.05 -12.26 26.57
C TRP A 691 2.46 -12.03 27.11
N PHE A 692 3.48 -12.14 26.25
CA PHE A 692 4.87 -11.83 26.61
C PHE A 692 5.04 -10.36 27.00
N MET A 693 4.42 -9.43 26.27
CA MET A 693 4.46 -8.00 26.62
C MET A 693 3.84 -7.73 27.99
N ILE A 694 2.59 -8.16 28.23
CA ILE A 694 1.90 -7.91 29.50
C ILE A 694 2.64 -8.57 30.67
N ARG A 695 3.12 -9.83 30.52
CA ARG A 695 3.78 -10.56 31.61
C ARG A 695 5.24 -10.17 31.85
N SER A 696 6.00 -9.80 30.81
CA SER A 696 7.44 -9.52 30.92
C SER A 696 7.78 -8.04 31.02
N PHE A 697 6.89 -7.13 30.60
CA PHE A 697 7.08 -5.68 30.72
C PHE A 697 6.17 -5.09 31.81
N GLY A 698 4.94 -5.60 31.96
CA GLY A 698 3.99 -5.16 32.98
C GLY A 698 3.17 -3.94 32.58
N VAL A 699 1.94 -3.86 33.08
CA VAL A 699 0.97 -2.80 32.75
C VAL A 699 1.49 -1.41 33.17
N GLU A 700 2.19 -1.31 34.29
CA GLU A 700 2.78 -0.04 34.76
C GLU A 700 3.80 0.53 33.76
N ASN A 701 4.70 -0.30 33.22
CA ASN A 701 5.69 0.15 32.25
C ASN A 701 5.07 0.49 30.89
N LEU A 702 4.00 -0.21 30.48
CA LEU A 702 3.18 0.18 29.33
C LEU A 702 2.59 1.60 29.53
N GLN A 703 2.01 1.87 30.71
CA GLN A 703 1.51 3.20 31.03
C GLN A 703 2.62 4.26 31.05
N ASN A 704 3.79 3.95 31.62
CA ASN A 704 4.90 4.88 31.72
C ASN A 704 5.52 5.21 30.35
N GLN A 705 5.56 4.25 29.43
CA GLN A 705 5.90 4.50 28.01
C GLN A 705 4.89 5.45 27.34
N ILE A 706 3.59 5.20 27.49
CA ILE A 706 2.53 6.07 26.95
C ILE A 706 2.67 7.50 27.52
N ARG A 707 2.81 7.63 28.84
CA ARG A 707 3.03 8.91 29.55
C ARG A 707 4.25 9.66 29.00
N GLN A 708 5.37 8.97 28.80
CA GLN A 708 6.58 9.58 28.25
C GLN A 708 6.39 10.08 26.81
N HIS A 709 5.71 9.32 25.93
CA HIS A 709 5.41 9.79 24.57
C HIS A 709 4.51 11.05 24.57
N ILE A 710 3.52 11.10 25.47
CA ILE A 710 2.64 12.28 25.64
C ILE A 710 3.45 13.48 26.19
N LYS A 711 4.26 13.28 27.24
CA LYS A 711 5.14 14.30 27.83
C LYS A 711 6.06 14.93 26.78
N LEU A 712 6.75 14.09 26.02
CA LEU A 712 7.65 14.50 24.93
C LEU A 712 6.92 15.31 23.85
N GLY A 713 5.71 14.88 23.46
CA GLY A 713 4.85 15.64 22.54
C GLY A 713 4.52 17.04 23.07
N GLN A 714 4.18 17.15 24.35
CA GLN A 714 3.90 18.44 25.01
C GLN A 714 5.16 19.32 25.14
N VAL A 715 6.35 18.75 25.38
CA VAL A 715 7.62 19.50 25.43
C VAL A 715 7.91 20.15 24.07
N MET A 716 7.86 19.37 22.98
CA MET A 716 8.07 19.91 21.63
C MET A 716 7.00 20.94 21.25
N THR A 717 5.74 20.71 21.63
CA THR A 717 4.64 21.67 21.42
C THR A 717 4.91 23.01 22.10
N LYS A 718 5.29 23.01 23.38
CA LYS A 718 5.65 24.21 24.14
C LYS A 718 6.86 24.95 23.57
N LYS A 719 7.78 24.24 22.91
CA LYS A 719 8.95 24.82 22.25
C LYS A 719 8.56 25.50 20.93
N LEU A 720 7.82 24.81 20.07
CA LEU A 720 7.28 25.37 18.81
C LEU A 720 6.35 26.57 19.04
N GLN A 721 5.54 26.56 20.10
CA GLN A 721 4.64 27.69 20.45
C GLN A 721 5.37 28.95 20.93
N LYS A 722 6.63 28.85 21.38
CA LYS A 722 7.45 30.00 21.81
C LYS A 722 8.21 30.65 20.65
N ASP A 723 8.46 29.91 19.56
CA ASP A 723 9.18 30.40 18.39
C ASP A 723 8.22 31.09 17.42
N GLN A 724 8.47 32.37 17.13
CA GLN A 724 7.58 33.16 16.28
C GLN A 724 7.58 32.73 14.81
N ARG A 725 8.51 31.90 14.34
CA ARG A 725 8.50 31.33 12.99
C ARG A 725 7.37 30.33 12.79
N PHE A 726 6.96 29.62 13.84
CA PHE A 726 6.07 28.47 13.74
C PHE A 726 4.66 28.75 14.29
N GLU A 727 3.69 27.95 13.84
CA GLU A 727 2.36 27.83 14.41
C GLU A 727 2.03 26.34 14.58
N VAL A 728 1.40 25.96 15.70
CA VAL A 728 0.92 24.60 15.96
C VAL A 728 -0.52 24.49 15.44
N CYS A 729 -0.76 23.50 14.58
CA CYS A 729 -1.96 23.37 13.75
C CYS A 729 -3.01 22.41 14.33
N ASN A 730 -2.74 21.73 15.44
CA ASN A 730 -3.67 20.81 16.11
C ASN A 730 -3.68 21.00 17.63
N LYS A 731 -4.76 20.57 18.28
CA LYS A 731 -4.80 20.39 19.74
C LYS A 731 -4.00 19.15 20.11
N VAL A 732 -2.77 19.33 20.58
CA VAL A 732 -1.88 18.20 20.94
C VAL A 732 -2.34 17.55 22.25
N VAL A 733 -3.06 16.44 22.12
CA VAL A 733 -3.54 15.60 23.24
C VAL A 733 -2.59 14.41 23.49
N MET A 734 -2.06 13.83 22.42
CA MET A 734 -1.16 12.67 22.41
C MET A 734 0.25 13.06 21.92
N GLY A 735 1.11 12.09 21.66
CA GLY A 735 2.46 12.32 21.10
C GLY A 735 2.52 12.79 19.64
N LEU A 736 1.49 13.42 19.07
CA LEU A 736 1.47 13.91 17.69
C LEU A 736 1.29 15.43 17.60
N ILE A 737 2.30 16.11 17.05
CA ILE A 737 2.25 17.52 16.70
C ILE A 737 2.02 17.68 15.19
N CYS A 738 1.06 18.51 14.81
CA CYS A 738 1.00 19.14 13.49
C CYS A 738 1.48 20.59 13.64
N PHE A 739 2.45 21.01 12.85
CA PHE A 739 2.95 22.40 12.86
C PHE A 739 3.29 22.87 11.45
N ARG A 740 3.49 24.18 11.29
CA ARG A 740 3.97 24.79 10.06
C ARG A 740 4.74 26.07 10.36
N VAL A 741 5.58 26.49 9.42
CA VAL A 741 6.12 27.86 9.35
C VAL A 741 4.99 28.81 8.92
N LYS A 742 4.98 30.03 9.44
CA LYS A 742 4.06 31.13 9.06
C LYS A 742 4.34 31.71 7.66
N ALA A 743 4.59 30.83 6.68
CA ALA A 743 4.83 31.10 5.26
C ALA A 743 3.81 30.32 4.40
N THR A 744 3.97 30.27 3.08
CA THR A 744 3.09 29.50 2.17
C THR A 744 3.15 27.99 2.37
N ASN A 745 2.23 27.28 1.70
CA ASN A 745 2.29 25.82 1.57
C ASN A 745 3.55 25.34 0.83
N MET A 746 4.11 26.12 -0.10
CA MET A 746 5.31 25.74 -0.86
C MET A 746 6.57 25.80 -0.01
N PHE A 747 6.74 26.87 0.80
CA PHE A 747 7.84 26.95 1.76
C PHE A 747 7.82 25.78 2.77
N ASN A 748 6.63 25.39 3.26
CA ASN A 748 6.50 24.27 4.17
C ASN A 748 6.78 22.90 3.52
N LYS A 749 6.47 22.72 2.22
CA LYS A 749 6.93 21.54 1.46
C LYS A 749 8.47 21.52 1.33
N ALA A 750 9.08 22.67 1.03
CA ALA A 750 10.53 22.81 0.90
C ALA A 750 11.26 22.44 2.18
N LEU A 751 10.78 22.94 3.33
CA LEU A 751 11.33 22.62 4.65
C LEU A 751 11.23 21.12 4.95
N LEU A 752 10.06 20.51 4.75
CA LEU A 752 9.86 19.09 4.98
C LEU A 752 10.82 18.22 4.16
N TYR A 753 10.98 18.55 2.87
CA TYR A 753 11.89 17.82 1.98
C TYR A 753 13.33 17.91 2.50
N ARG A 754 13.83 19.13 2.75
CA ARG A 754 15.20 19.34 3.25
C ARG A 754 15.47 18.61 4.55
N CYS A 755 14.57 18.73 5.53
CA CYS A 755 14.67 18.00 6.80
C CYS A 755 14.83 16.48 6.59
N ASN A 756 14.04 15.88 5.69
CA ASN A 756 14.09 14.45 5.40
C ASN A 756 15.34 14.03 4.61
N GLU A 757 15.82 14.85 3.66
CA GLU A 757 17.03 14.57 2.88
C GLU A 757 18.30 14.47 3.74
N THR A 758 18.36 15.22 4.85
CA THR A 758 19.47 15.10 5.81
C THR A 758 19.66 13.67 6.30
N GLY A 759 18.57 12.88 6.35
CA GLY A 759 18.53 11.55 6.95
C GLY A 759 18.75 11.53 8.46
N LYS A 760 18.85 12.68 9.12
CA LYS A 760 19.04 12.78 10.57
C LYS A 760 17.72 12.68 11.34
N ILE A 761 16.62 13.08 10.70
CA ILE A 761 15.25 13.03 11.22
C ILE A 761 14.32 12.50 10.13
N SER A 762 13.15 11.99 10.51
CA SER A 762 12.06 11.66 9.57
C SER A 762 10.79 12.37 9.96
N LEU A 763 10.18 13.11 9.05
CA LEU A 763 8.95 13.87 9.23
C LEU A 763 7.93 13.54 8.13
N ALA A 764 6.65 13.59 8.47
CA ALA A 764 5.54 13.41 7.55
C ALA A 764 4.80 14.73 7.29
N SER A 765 3.73 14.70 6.50
CA SER A 765 2.82 15.83 6.31
C SER A 765 1.34 15.43 6.41
N CYS A 766 0.48 16.44 6.51
CA CYS A 766 -0.93 16.36 6.18
C CYS A 766 -1.40 17.69 5.57
N THR A 767 -2.68 17.73 5.18
CA THR A 767 -3.38 18.97 4.84
C THR A 767 -4.52 19.16 5.83
N LEU A 768 -4.58 20.32 6.48
CA LEU A 768 -5.59 20.72 7.46
C LEU A 768 -6.26 21.98 6.93
N GLN A 769 -7.57 21.94 6.62
CA GLN A 769 -8.31 23.07 6.02
C GLN A 769 -7.60 23.70 4.80
N GLY A 770 -7.01 22.87 3.91
CA GLY A 770 -6.25 23.33 2.73
C GLY A 770 -4.83 23.86 3.03
N ARG A 771 -4.45 24.02 4.30
CA ARG A 771 -3.10 24.41 4.73
C ARG A 771 -2.22 23.16 4.84
N PHE A 772 -1.04 23.20 4.22
CA PHE A 772 -0.05 22.13 4.38
C PHE A 772 0.61 22.27 5.76
N SER A 773 0.71 21.14 6.47
CA SER A 773 1.28 21.06 7.81
C SER A 773 2.25 19.88 7.89
N ILE A 774 3.38 20.10 8.56
CA ILE A 774 4.37 19.09 8.92
C ILE A 774 3.80 18.29 10.11
N ARG A 775 3.95 16.96 10.07
CA ARG A 775 3.58 16.04 11.14
C ARG A 775 4.82 15.43 11.79
N MET A 776 4.85 15.50 13.12
CA MET A 776 5.89 14.96 13.96
C MET A 776 5.26 14.12 15.08
N CYS A 777 5.51 12.81 15.07
CA CYS A 777 5.04 11.86 16.08
C CYS A 777 6.19 11.39 16.98
N ILE A 778 5.94 11.27 18.29
CA ILE A 778 6.87 10.60 19.21
C ILE A 778 6.69 9.08 19.06
N ASN A 779 7.68 8.43 18.43
CA ASN A 779 7.59 7.04 17.99
C ASN A 779 8.49 6.08 18.78
N SER A 780 9.77 6.40 18.99
CA SER A 780 10.68 5.51 19.71
C SER A 780 10.50 5.63 21.23
N PRO A 781 10.48 4.52 21.99
CA PRO A 781 10.40 4.58 23.46
C PRO A 781 11.71 5.05 24.09
N ARG A 782 12.79 5.11 23.29
CA ARG A 782 14.11 5.65 23.66
C ARG A 782 14.26 7.14 23.32
N SER A 783 13.19 7.81 22.88
CA SER A 783 13.22 9.25 22.63
C SER A 783 13.46 10.02 23.93
N THR A 784 14.42 10.93 23.92
CA THR A 784 14.74 11.83 25.04
C THR A 784 14.36 13.28 24.71
N GLU A 785 14.41 14.15 25.71
CA GLU A 785 14.24 15.60 25.48
C GLU A 785 15.44 16.19 24.70
N GLU A 786 16.61 15.53 24.73
CA GLU A 786 17.78 15.90 23.92
C GLU A 786 17.60 15.53 22.43
N ASP A 787 17.08 14.33 22.14
CA ASP A 787 16.75 13.92 20.76
C ASP A 787 15.76 14.94 20.12
N LEU A 788 14.80 15.46 20.91
CA LEU A 788 13.87 16.49 20.48
C LEU A 788 14.50 17.88 20.35
N GLU A 789 15.39 18.27 21.25
CA GLU A 789 16.14 19.52 21.15
C GLU A 789 17.00 19.55 19.88
N ASN A 790 17.66 18.44 19.56
CA ASN A 790 18.46 18.28 18.35
C ASN A 790 17.59 18.25 17.09
N THR A 791 16.41 17.61 17.15
CA THR A 791 15.42 17.64 16.06
C THR A 791 14.90 19.06 15.80
N TYR A 792 14.55 19.81 16.85
CA TYR A 792 14.15 21.22 16.74
C TYR A 792 15.25 22.09 16.14
N LYS A 793 16.50 21.95 16.63
CA LYS A 793 17.65 22.71 16.12
C LYS A 793 17.86 22.45 14.63
N LEU A 794 17.68 21.22 14.16
CA LEU A 794 17.77 20.90 12.74
C LEU A 794 16.63 21.54 11.92
N ILE A 795 15.38 21.48 12.40
CA ILE A 795 14.24 22.13 11.74
C ILE A 795 14.47 23.65 11.63
N CYS A 796 15.06 24.28 12.66
CA CYS A 796 15.47 25.69 12.62
C CYS A 796 16.60 25.92 11.60
N SER A 797 17.65 25.10 11.62
CA SER A 797 18.77 25.21 10.67
C SER A 797 18.33 25.10 9.21
N GLU A 798 17.41 24.18 8.89
CA GLU A 798 16.88 24.02 7.54
C GLU A 798 15.89 25.14 7.16
N HIS A 799 15.13 25.68 8.12
CA HIS A 799 14.33 26.88 7.94
C HIS A 799 15.21 28.08 7.57
N ASP A 800 16.24 28.35 8.38
CA ASP A 800 17.10 29.52 8.22
C ASP A 800 17.99 29.42 6.97
N THR A 801 18.25 28.20 6.49
CA THR A 801 18.87 27.93 5.18
C THR A 801 17.91 28.20 3.99
N LEU A 802 16.60 28.03 4.17
CA LEU A 802 15.58 28.31 3.16
C LEU A 802 15.13 29.77 3.14
N GLN A 803 15.24 30.49 4.25
CA GLN A 803 14.71 31.84 4.42
C GLN A 803 15.17 32.85 3.33
N PRO A 804 16.45 32.85 2.87
CA PRO A 804 16.89 33.73 1.77
C PRO A 804 16.27 33.43 0.40
N PHE A 805 15.59 32.29 0.26
CA PHE A 805 14.95 31.84 -0.98
C PHE A 805 13.41 31.89 -0.91
N GLN A 806 12.81 32.42 0.18
CA GLN A 806 11.36 32.36 0.40
C GLN A 806 10.58 32.85 -0.82
N ASP A 807 10.73 34.10 -1.23
CA ASP A 807 9.96 34.71 -2.34
C ASP A 807 10.02 33.89 -3.63
N ARG A 808 11.20 33.33 -3.93
CA ARG A 808 11.40 32.45 -5.08
C ARG A 808 10.62 31.14 -4.94
N ILE A 809 10.63 30.52 -3.75
CA ILE A 809 9.91 29.28 -3.45
C ILE A 809 8.39 29.49 -3.42
N GLU A 810 7.91 30.64 -2.98
CA GLU A 810 6.47 30.95 -2.89
C GLU A 810 5.84 31.11 -4.29
N LEU A 811 6.65 31.47 -5.30
CA LEU A 811 6.28 31.55 -6.72
C LEU A 811 6.38 30.21 -7.49
N MET A 812 7.05 29.19 -6.95
CA MET A 812 7.24 27.91 -7.65
C MET A 812 5.95 27.08 -7.74
N ASN A 813 5.74 26.44 -8.89
CA ASN A 813 4.87 25.26 -8.97
C ASN A 813 5.58 24.02 -8.37
N GLN A 814 4.85 22.91 -8.19
CA GLN A 814 5.43 21.75 -7.50
C GLN A 814 6.60 21.09 -8.25
N GLY A 815 6.59 21.05 -9.58
CA GLY A 815 7.70 20.49 -10.36
C GLY A 815 8.96 21.37 -10.29
N GLU A 816 8.78 22.71 -10.31
CA GLU A 816 9.89 23.66 -10.09
C GLU A 816 10.48 23.56 -8.70
N LEU A 817 9.65 23.32 -7.67
CA LEU A 817 10.13 23.08 -6.31
C LEU A 817 10.91 21.76 -6.22
N GLU A 818 10.40 20.68 -6.82
CA GLU A 818 11.09 19.40 -6.86
C GLU A 818 12.44 19.49 -7.60
N GLU A 819 12.53 20.23 -8.72
CA GLU A 819 13.80 20.49 -9.40
C GLU A 819 14.75 21.38 -8.58
N PHE A 820 14.24 22.46 -7.97
CA PHE A 820 15.03 23.36 -7.11
C PHE A 820 15.65 22.64 -5.91
N LEU A 821 14.90 21.71 -5.30
CA LEU A 821 15.36 20.91 -4.17
C LEU A 821 16.34 19.80 -4.59
N LEU A 822 16.22 19.28 -5.81
CA LEU A 822 17.15 18.29 -6.38
C LEU A 822 18.43 18.91 -6.99
N ALA A 823 18.44 20.20 -7.32
CA ALA A 823 19.58 20.85 -7.96
C ALA A 823 20.90 20.77 -7.14
N PRO A 824 20.92 20.98 -5.80
CA PRO A 824 22.14 20.82 -4.99
C PRO A 824 22.61 19.36 -4.90
N ALA A 825 21.69 18.39 -4.97
CA ALA A 825 22.01 16.98 -4.82
C ALA A 825 22.92 16.44 -5.94
N ARG A 826 22.99 17.12 -7.10
CA ARG A 826 23.94 16.79 -8.17
C ARG A 826 25.40 17.02 -7.80
N ALA A 827 25.70 17.88 -6.81
CA ALA A 827 27.06 18.08 -6.30
C ALA A 827 27.36 17.20 -5.06
N SER A 828 26.39 16.99 -4.18
CA SER A 828 26.62 16.25 -2.92
C SER A 828 26.49 14.72 -3.04
N ALA A 829 25.93 14.18 -4.14
CA ALA A 829 25.78 12.73 -4.36
C ALA A 829 27.13 11.96 -4.41
N GLU A 830 28.25 12.66 -4.62
CA GLU A 830 29.59 12.08 -4.60
C GLU A 830 30.17 11.97 -3.17
N VAL A 831 29.71 12.84 -2.25
CA VAL A 831 30.15 12.88 -0.84
C VAL A 831 29.42 11.82 -0.01
N SER A 832 28.10 11.65 -0.20
CA SER A 832 27.29 10.68 0.55
C SER A 832 27.57 9.20 0.23
N ARG A 833 28.54 8.89 -0.64
CA ARG A 833 28.97 7.51 -0.95
C ARG A 833 30.09 6.97 -0.06
N ARG A 834 30.59 7.75 0.92
CA ARG A 834 31.79 7.40 1.71
C ARG A 834 31.61 7.43 3.23
N LEU A 835 30.71 6.58 3.73
CA LEU A 835 30.90 5.93 5.04
C LEU A 835 30.50 4.45 4.88
N PRO A 836 31.41 3.48 4.98
CA PRO A 836 31.01 2.10 5.22
C PRO A 836 30.39 2.04 6.61
N ILE A 837 29.14 1.59 6.70
CA ILE A 837 28.58 1.17 8.00
C ILE A 837 29.44 -0.03 8.44
N PRO A 838 30.05 -0.02 9.64
CA PRO A 838 30.82 -1.15 10.10
C PRO A 838 29.92 -2.37 10.27
N ASN A 839 30.24 -3.48 9.60
CA ASN A 839 29.57 -4.76 9.86
C ASN A 839 29.85 -5.15 11.33
N PRO A 840 28.84 -5.22 12.22
CA PRO A 840 29.09 -5.43 13.65
C PRO A 840 29.64 -6.82 14.00
N LEU A 841 29.67 -7.74 13.04
CA LEU A 841 30.29 -9.06 13.18
C LEU A 841 31.81 -9.02 12.89
N LEU A 842 32.29 -8.02 12.15
CA LEU A 842 33.72 -7.81 11.91
C LEU A 842 34.32 -6.94 13.03
N GLY A 843 35.22 -7.53 13.82
CA GLY A 843 36.05 -6.76 14.75
C GLY A 843 37.01 -5.82 14.02
N ASN A 844 37.61 -4.87 14.75
CA ASN A 844 38.44 -3.76 14.22
C ASN A 844 39.75 -4.17 13.50
N ALA A 845 39.93 -5.43 13.11
CA ALA A 845 41.16 -5.98 12.54
C ALA A 845 41.23 -5.96 10.99
N SER A 846 40.18 -5.49 10.30
CA SER A 846 40.00 -5.71 8.85
C SER A 846 39.82 -4.44 8.01
N GLN A 847 40.51 -3.34 8.35
CA GLN A 847 40.53 -2.09 7.55
C GLN A 847 41.84 -1.85 6.76
N ALA A 848 42.62 -2.90 6.50
CA ALA A 848 43.76 -2.84 5.59
C ALA A 848 43.42 -3.51 4.24
N HIS A 849 43.88 -2.90 3.13
CA HIS A 849 43.82 -3.41 1.75
C HIS A 849 42.44 -3.50 1.05
N LEU A 850 41.87 -2.35 0.70
CA LEU A 850 41.05 -2.20 -0.52
C LEU A 850 41.40 -0.90 -1.27
N THR A 851 42.49 -0.94 -2.05
CA THR A 851 42.76 0.03 -3.12
C THR A 851 42.32 -0.55 -4.47
N PRO A 852 41.53 0.17 -5.27
CA PRO A 852 41.09 -0.33 -6.58
C PRO A 852 42.24 -0.27 -7.59
N VAL A 853 42.57 -1.42 -8.18
CA VAL A 853 43.46 -1.51 -9.36
C VAL A 853 42.62 -1.25 -10.61
N ALA A 854 43.16 -0.47 -11.55
CA ALA A 854 42.52 -0.14 -12.82
C ALA A 854 43.27 -0.79 -14.00
N SER A 855 42.69 -0.61 -15.19
CA SER A 855 43.27 -0.85 -16.53
C SER A 855 43.70 -2.27 -16.91
N GLU A 856 42.91 -2.83 -17.84
CA GLU A 856 43.35 -3.36 -19.13
C GLU A 856 43.93 -4.78 -19.25
N SER A 857 43.69 -5.32 -20.45
CA SER A 857 44.05 -6.65 -20.92
C SER A 857 45.30 -6.62 -21.78
N LEU A 858 46.13 -7.68 -21.75
CA LEU A 858 46.70 -8.29 -22.96
C LEU A 858 47.36 -9.66 -22.68
N ASP A 859 47.84 -10.27 -23.76
CA ASP A 859 48.11 -11.69 -23.94
C ASP A 859 49.31 -12.32 -23.22
N ALA A 860 49.16 -13.63 -23.01
CA ALA A 860 50.13 -14.72 -23.20
C ALA A 860 51.57 -14.66 -22.66
N SER A 861 51.88 -15.75 -21.94
CA SER A 861 53.07 -16.61 -22.09
C SER A 861 54.29 -16.46 -21.14
N SER A 862 54.56 -17.61 -20.49
CA SER A 862 55.89 -18.18 -20.23
C SER A 862 56.70 -17.79 -18.98
N ARG A 863 57.03 -18.86 -18.23
CA ARG A 863 58.36 -19.22 -17.70
C ARG A 863 59.04 -18.41 -16.56
N THR A 864 58.96 -19.02 -15.37
CA THR A 864 60.09 -19.39 -14.47
C THR A 864 61.04 -18.33 -13.92
N SER A 865 61.17 -18.29 -12.58
CA SER A 865 62.40 -18.60 -11.80
C SER A 865 62.38 -17.91 -10.42
N THR A 866 63.27 -18.34 -9.51
CA THR A 866 63.33 -17.95 -8.09
C THR A 866 64.76 -17.46 -7.73
N PRO A 867 65.20 -17.37 -6.46
CA PRO A 867 65.00 -16.20 -5.57
C PRO A 867 66.32 -15.64 -5.02
N GLY A 868 66.30 -14.61 -4.15
CA GLY A 868 67.43 -14.43 -3.22
C GLY A 868 67.58 -13.15 -2.37
N LYS A 869 67.87 -13.40 -1.08
CA LYS A 869 68.86 -12.72 -0.21
C LYS A 869 68.55 -11.36 0.46
N SER A 870 68.57 -11.44 1.79
CA SER A 870 68.96 -10.40 2.79
C SER A 870 70.51 -10.44 2.99
N PRO A 871 71.16 -9.87 4.06
CA PRO A 871 70.69 -9.05 5.20
C PRO A 871 71.59 -7.82 5.56
N ASN A 872 71.22 -7.04 6.60
CA ASN A 872 72.06 -6.74 7.80
C ASN A 872 71.40 -5.75 8.80
N THR A 873 71.93 -5.71 10.04
CA THR A 873 71.49 -4.98 11.26
C THR A 873 72.63 -4.06 11.79
N PRO A 874 72.63 -3.38 12.98
CA PRO A 874 71.68 -3.25 14.12
C PRO A 874 71.42 -1.74 14.50
N SER A 875 71.23 -1.17 15.72
CA SER A 875 71.16 -1.63 17.14
C SER A 875 70.46 -0.61 18.11
N THR A 876 69.34 -1.01 18.73
CA THR A 876 69.00 -0.89 20.19
C THR A 876 68.99 0.52 20.90
N PRO A 877 68.79 0.70 22.24
CA PRO A 877 67.48 1.16 22.77
C PRO A 877 67.47 2.20 23.95
N SER A 878 66.29 2.62 24.43
CA SER A 878 66.09 3.20 25.80
C SER A 878 64.64 3.07 26.32
N SER A 879 64.32 3.51 27.55
CA SER A 879 63.16 3.01 28.33
C SER A 879 62.36 4.03 29.18
N ARG A 880 61.10 3.62 29.50
CA ARG A 880 60.11 4.04 30.54
C ARG A 880 60.66 4.25 31.98
N PRO A 881 59.87 4.72 33.02
CA PRO A 881 58.48 5.26 33.09
C PRO A 881 58.28 6.48 34.09
N SER A 882 57.04 6.72 34.58
CA SER A 882 56.61 7.35 35.86
C SER A 882 56.65 8.90 36.00
N SER A 883 55.84 9.61 36.83
CA SER A 883 54.56 9.33 37.56
C SER A 883 54.06 10.60 38.31
N MET A 884 52.73 10.75 38.57
CA MET A 884 52.13 11.69 39.57
C MET A 884 52.42 13.21 39.27
N GLU A 885 51.93 14.29 39.89
CA GLU A 885 50.71 14.70 40.67
C GLU A 885 50.69 16.28 40.75
N ASN A 886 49.64 17.04 41.11
CA ASN A 886 48.20 16.80 41.38
C ASN A 886 47.35 18.12 41.21
N VAL A 887 46.04 18.05 41.49
CA VAL A 887 45.12 19.08 42.08
C VAL A 887 45.44 20.59 41.95
N ASP A 888 44.48 21.38 41.39
CA ASP A 888 43.70 22.32 42.23
C ASP A 888 42.28 22.63 41.70
N ARG A 889 41.40 23.18 42.55
CA ARG A 889 40.02 23.62 42.29
C ARG A 889 39.81 25.06 42.74
N SER A 890 39.03 25.85 42.01
CA SER A 890 37.80 26.51 42.54
C SER A 890 37.16 27.53 41.58
N ASP A 891 35.83 27.44 41.51
CA ASP A 891 34.82 28.50 41.49
C ASP A 891 35.05 29.80 40.68
N LYS A 892 34.36 29.89 39.53
CA LYS A 892 33.37 30.95 39.28
C LYS A 892 32.36 30.59 38.19
#